data_AF-A0A817VRT5-F1
#
_entry.id   AF-A0A817VRT5-F1
#
_cell.length_a   1.000
_cell.length_b   1.000
_cell.length_c   1.000
_cell.angle_alpha   90.00
_cell.angle_beta   90.00
_cell.angle_gamma   90.00
#
_symmetry.space_group_name_H-M   'P 1'
#
loop_
_entity.id
_entity.type
_entity.pdbx_description
1 polymer ?
#
loop_
_entity_poly.entity_id
_entity_poly.type
_entity_poly.pdbx_seq_one_letter_code
_entity_poly.pdbx_strand_id
1 'polypeptide(L)'
;MANNISNSSTSKTEDLEHIESNNTRSIRLVENFLVIWLDSNINETSDEYHHAANQLQHYVNTIQLASDQTEYIDLIKNTKDVKVFIIVSGTFGIDLADVMQVTPQIYCVYVYCAEKKHHEEWAKHHQIIKGVFTDIETICDALRRDVRRVNNDLIPISILQSTSSDQFDQLFACSLILKEFLINSACEQQEKNNFMKFCRSQHRGNSYQSNIIKKYQAKPKKLTPIQWYTRECFLYSMLNRALRLYDIEILTQIKFFVQEVNEQIQKIYSQSDQQHPQTVYHGQNITNDLLSKLQKNKKSLISFNTFLMANMDENLTLDLLQQSQNDPNLIAVLFKIAVDRSKSSYPFIILDEFDYYQDSDRYVLFSLNTTFQIENIEQINEQLWEVRLILAKDTNKKLNTIKEWIETKFRELDSILRFGKIMIDIGKTDKAEEFYKFLLENSDEEDKDALAYIHRKLGFIKDQKNELDAAYTHYMESYRIRLDSVLEDDPRLCKIYAGIGAVQRKQGRHDRALGYFNKVLDIHKNISKPNPSVLAFCLYNIGLIFYQQKKYEKARKNFEKALRNQNDVLSCNRDLLTNIHSSLSMVFNDLGEYQKAMEHAQQALEIATSIIESNNERIEIYQKSINQLKEKISEQ
;
A
#
# COMPACT_ATOMS: atom_id res chain seq x y z
N MET A 1 -45.23 -52.50 11.83
CA MET A 1 -46.25 -52.61 10.76
C MET A 1 -47.46 -51.81 11.21
N ALA A 2 -48.07 -50.90 10.48
CA ALA A 2 -47.75 -50.11 9.30
C ALA A 2 -48.89 -49.06 9.21
N ASN A 3 -48.59 -47.90 8.61
CA ASN A 3 -49.51 -46.99 7.90
C ASN A 3 -50.46 -46.10 8.74
N ASN A 4 -50.79 -44.86 8.35
CA ASN A 4 -50.25 -43.90 7.38
C ASN A 4 -51.02 -42.57 7.58
N ILE A 5 -50.30 -41.45 7.44
CA ILE A 5 -50.69 -40.19 6.78
C ILE A 5 -51.88 -39.37 7.35
N SER A 6 -51.57 -38.20 7.92
CA SER A 6 -51.99 -36.90 7.36
C SER A 6 -51.19 -35.75 7.99
N ASN A 7 -50.27 -35.19 7.20
CA ASN A 7 -49.59 -33.91 7.47
C ASN A 7 -50.38 -32.81 6.77
N SER A 8 -50.93 -31.85 7.51
CA SER A 8 -51.17 -30.50 7.01
C SER A 8 -51.33 -29.49 8.14
N SER A 9 -50.58 -28.39 8.01
CA SER A 9 -50.76 -27.06 8.61
C SER A 9 -50.62 -26.89 10.12
N THR A 10 -49.43 -26.45 10.57
CA THR A 10 -49.22 -25.35 11.54
C THR A 10 -47.72 -25.07 11.74
N SER A 11 -47.20 -24.00 11.15
CA SER A 11 -46.23 -23.07 11.79
C SER A 11 -45.98 -21.86 10.87
N LYS A 12 -46.82 -20.85 11.02
CA LYS A 12 -46.48 -19.45 10.73
C LYS A 12 -46.51 -18.75 12.07
N THR A 13 -45.57 -17.83 12.28
CA THR A 13 -45.30 -17.00 13.46
C THR A 13 -44.29 -17.61 14.44
N GLU A 14 -43.02 -17.34 14.18
CA GLU A 14 -41.97 -16.97 15.15
C GLU A 14 -40.66 -16.85 14.36
N ASP A 15 -40.28 -15.61 14.03
CA ASP A 15 -38.91 -15.17 13.70
C ASP A 15 -38.96 -13.67 13.34
N LEU A 16 -39.36 -12.88 14.34
CA LEU A 16 -39.21 -11.43 14.38
C LEU A 16 -38.87 -11.09 15.84
N GLU A 17 -37.58 -10.99 16.15
CA GLU A 17 -36.98 -10.14 17.18
C GLU A 17 -35.58 -10.67 17.53
N HIS A 18 -34.56 -10.07 16.89
CA HIS A 18 -33.26 -9.70 17.47
C HIS A 18 -32.36 -9.18 16.35
N ILE A 19 -32.70 -8.00 15.82
CA ILE A 19 -31.73 -7.13 15.16
C ILE A 19 -31.42 -6.06 16.18
N GLU A 20 -30.39 -6.30 16.99
CA GLU A 20 -29.80 -5.28 17.83
C GLU A 20 -29.28 -4.13 16.95
N SER A 21 -29.71 -2.94 17.33
CA SER A 21 -29.28 -1.64 16.84
C SER A 21 -27.78 -1.42 17.12
N ASN A 22 -26.94 -1.69 16.13
CA ASN A 22 -25.59 -1.15 16.06
C ASN A 22 -25.51 -0.09 14.95
N ASN A 23 -25.93 1.13 15.32
CA ASN A 23 -25.64 2.35 14.58
C ASN A 23 -24.15 2.68 14.71
N THR A 24 -23.36 2.18 13.76
CA THR A 24 -22.09 2.71 13.22
C THR A 24 -21.61 1.69 12.17
N ARG A 25 -22.31 1.64 11.04
CA ARG A 25 -21.83 0.84 9.89
C ARG A 25 -20.61 1.55 9.30
N SER A 26 -19.42 1.10 9.70
CA SER A 26 -18.17 1.39 8.99
C SER A 26 -18.27 0.83 7.56
N ILE A 27 -18.82 1.62 6.64
CA ILE A 27 -18.72 1.34 5.19
C ILE A 27 -17.26 1.60 4.81
N ARG A 28 -16.58 0.59 4.26
CA ARG A 28 -15.18 0.74 3.85
C ARG A 28 -15.12 1.66 2.64
N LEU A 29 -14.29 2.70 2.70
CA LEU A 29 -14.09 3.60 1.57
C LEU A 29 -13.39 2.90 0.42
N VAL A 30 -14.13 2.66 -0.66
CA VAL A 30 -13.63 2.08 -1.91
C VAL A 30 -13.22 3.15 -2.95
N GLU A 31 -13.21 4.44 -2.58
CA GLU A 31 -12.85 5.54 -3.46
C GLU A 31 -11.77 6.44 -2.87
N ASN A 32 -11.02 7.10 -3.74
CA ASN A 32 -9.94 8.02 -3.34
C ASN A 32 -10.44 9.30 -2.66
N PHE A 33 -11.75 9.45 -2.60
CA PHE A 33 -12.44 10.60 -2.06
C PHE A 33 -13.68 10.19 -1.26
N LEU A 34 -14.22 11.14 -0.52
CA LEU A 34 -15.46 11.04 0.22
C LEU A 34 -16.30 12.30 -0.03
N VAL A 35 -17.61 12.16 -0.19
CA VAL A 35 -18.54 13.29 -0.21
C VAL A 35 -19.21 13.38 1.15
N ILE A 36 -19.13 14.54 1.79
CA ILE A 36 -19.87 14.88 3.00
C ILE A 36 -20.92 15.92 2.64
N TRP A 37 -22.18 15.64 2.95
CA TRP A 37 -23.26 16.62 2.86
C TRP A 37 -23.57 17.16 4.26
N LEU A 38 -23.31 18.44 4.46
CA LEU A 38 -23.53 19.17 5.72
C LEU A 38 -24.70 20.15 5.60
N ASP A 39 -25.83 19.81 6.20
CA ASP A 39 -27.05 20.64 6.20
C ASP A 39 -27.91 20.33 7.43
N SER A 40 -28.38 21.36 8.12
CA SER A 40 -29.13 21.21 9.37
C SER A 40 -30.53 20.65 9.14
N ASN A 41 -31.04 20.75 7.92
CA ASN A 41 -32.35 20.24 7.52
C ASN A 41 -32.26 18.86 6.86
N ILE A 42 -31.05 18.28 6.73
CA ILE A 42 -30.90 16.98 6.08
C ILE A 42 -31.40 15.87 6.99
N ASN A 43 -32.34 15.11 6.46
CA ASN A 43 -32.83 13.89 7.09
C ASN A 43 -32.84 12.79 6.02
N GLU A 44 -32.29 11.62 6.35
CA GLU A 44 -32.27 10.44 5.48
C GLU A 44 -33.65 10.04 4.96
N THR A 45 -34.73 10.53 5.58
CA THR A 45 -36.12 10.24 5.20
C THR A 45 -36.77 11.30 4.28
N SER A 46 -36.08 12.40 3.98
CA SER A 46 -36.64 13.48 3.15
C SER A 46 -36.58 13.14 1.65
N ASP A 47 -37.68 13.39 0.94
CA ASP A 47 -37.79 13.11 -0.50
C ASP A 47 -36.79 13.93 -1.33
N GLU A 48 -36.52 15.18 -0.94
CA GLU A 48 -35.55 16.07 -1.58
C GLU A 48 -34.12 15.51 -1.47
N TYR A 49 -33.73 15.04 -0.27
CA TYR A 49 -32.46 14.35 -0.09
C TYR A 49 -32.38 13.09 -0.94
N HIS A 50 -33.40 12.23 -0.89
CA HIS A 50 -33.40 10.99 -1.67
C HIS A 50 -33.26 11.26 -3.16
N HIS A 51 -33.93 12.30 -3.67
CA HIS A 51 -33.81 12.69 -5.07
C HIS A 51 -32.39 13.15 -5.41
N ALA A 52 -31.84 14.11 -4.66
CA ALA A 52 -30.50 14.65 -4.86
C ALA A 52 -29.39 13.60 -4.65
N ALA A 53 -29.52 12.77 -3.62
CA ALA A 53 -28.59 11.67 -3.33
C ALA A 53 -28.60 10.63 -4.46
N ASN A 54 -29.76 10.28 -5.01
CA ASN A 54 -29.84 9.38 -6.17
C ASN A 54 -29.10 9.96 -7.38
N GLN A 55 -29.19 11.28 -7.62
CA GLN A 55 -28.45 11.93 -8.70
C GLN A 55 -26.93 11.90 -8.46
N LEU A 56 -26.49 12.28 -7.25
CA LEU A 56 -25.07 12.26 -6.86
C LEU A 56 -24.48 10.84 -6.92
N GLN A 57 -25.25 9.82 -6.54
CA GLN A 57 -24.84 8.41 -6.51
C GLN A 57 -24.47 7.83 -7.89
N HIS A 58 -24.78 8.54 -8.99
CA HIS A 58 -24.26 8.21 -10.32
C HIS A 58 -22.75 8.41 -10.44
N TYR A 59 -22.19 9.35 -9.67
CA TYR A 59 -20.79 9.78 -9.77
C TYR A 59 -19.97 9.41 -8.54
N VAL A 60 -20.63 9.25 -7.39
CA VAL A 60 -19.97 8.93 -6.12
C VAL A 60 -20.59 7.70 -5.46
N ASN A 61 -19.78 6.86 -4.83
CA ASN A 61 -20.28 5.61 -4.26
C ASN A 61 -20.92 5.83 -2.88
N THR A 62 -20.33 6.71 -2.07
CA THR A 62 -20.74 6.96 -0.68
C THR A 62 -20.89 8.46 -0.44
N ILE A 63 -22.03 8.83 0.14
CA ILE A 63 -22.31 10.18 0.65
C ILE A 63 -22.52 10.03 2.15
N GLN A 64 -21.72 10.73 2.95
CA GLN A 64 -21.92 10.80 4.40
C GLN A 64 -22.70 12.06 4.74
N LEU A 65 -23.63 11.94 5.67
CA LEU A 65 -24.45 13.05 6.14
C LEU A 65 -23.90 13.58 7.46
N ALA A 66 -23.94 14.89 7.62
CA ALA A 66 -23.75 15.56 8.89
C ALA A 66 -24.85 16.62 9.04
N SER A 67 -25.57 16.55 10.17
CA SER A 67 -26.64 17.48 10.52
C SER A 67 -26.14 18.64 11.39
N ASP A 68 -24.98 18.44 12.04
CA ASP A 68 -24.35 19.46 12.88
C ASP A 68 -22.82 19.50 12.75
N GLN A 69 -22.22 20.51 13.37
CA GLN A 69 -20.78 20.74 13.34
C GLN A 69 -19.98 19.63 14.05
N THR A 70 -20.53 19.01 15.09
CA THR A 70 -19.85 17.94 15.84
C THR A 70 -19.73 16.70 14.97
N GLU A 71 -20.83 16.28 14.34
CA GLU A 71 -20.84 15.17 13.38
C GLU A 71 -19.85 15.42 12.24
N TYR A 72 -19.86 16.62 11.65
CA TYR A 72 -18.90 17.01 10.61
C TYR A 72 -17.44 16.85 11.08
N ILE A 73 -17.11 17.38 12.26
CA ILE A 73 -15.75 17.29 12.81
C ILE A 73 -15.34 15.83 13.04
N ASP A 74 -16.25 15.00 13.53
CA ASP A 74 -15.98 13.59 13.79
C ASP A 74 -15.78 12.81 12.49
N LEU A 75 -16.57 13.09 11.44
CA LEU A 75 -16.38 12.49 10.12
C LEU A 75 -15.02 12.87 9.52
N ILE A 76 -14.62 14.15 9.57
CA ILE A 76 -13.30 14.60 9.09
C ILE A 76 -12.17 13.94 9.87
N LYS A 77 -12.25 13.89 11.22
CA LYS A 77 -11.22 13.25 12.05
C LYS A 77 -11.06 11.76 11.76
N ASN A 78 -12.16 11.07 11.48
CA ASN A 78 -12.16 9.63 11.19
C ASN A 78 -11.78 9.32 9.74
N THR A 79 -11.77 10.32 8.86
CA THR A 79 -11.42 10.18 7.46
C THR A 79 -9.91 10.32 7.28
N LYS A 80 -9.25 9.25 6.83
CA LYS A 80 -7.80 9.25 6.56
C LYS A 80 -7.53 8.82 5.12
N ASP A 81 -6.46 9.36 4.53
CA ASP A 81 -5.94 8.95 3.21
C ASP A 81 -6.95 9.04 2.05
N VAL A 82 -7.86 10.01 2.12
CA VAL A 82 -8.81 10.39 1.04
C VAL A 82 -8.94 11.90 0.96
N LYS A 83 -9.40 12.38 -0.20
CA LYS A 83 -9.80 13.77 -0.41
C LYS A 83 -11.28 13.96 -0.12
N VAL A 84 -11.67 15.04 0.55
CA VAL A 84 -13.05 15.26 0.98
C VAL A 84 -13.69 16.35 0.11
N PHE A 85 -14.82 16.02 -0.49
CA PHE A 85 -15.73 16.95 -1.14
C PHE A 85 -16.85 17.30 -0.17
N ILE A 86 -17.17 18.58 -0.03
CA ILE A 86 -18.26 19.01 0.85
C ILE A 86 -19.37 19.63 0.02
N ILE A 87 -20.59 19.20 0.27
CA ILE A 87 -21.81 19.91 -0.13
C ILE A 87 -22.36 20.52 1.15
N VAL A 88 -22.45 21.85 1.23
CA VAL A 88 -22.84 22.56 2.45
C VAL A 88 -24.01 23.50 2.20
N SER A 89 -24.92 23.60 3.16
CA SER A 89 -25.95 24.64 3.15
C SER A 89 -25.33 26.05 3.24
N GLY A 90 -26.08 27.07 2.83
CA GLY A 90 -25.61 28.45 2.87
C GLY A 90 -25.24 28.94 4.28
N THR A 91 -25.97 28.49 5.31
CA THR A 91 -25.76 28.86 6.72
C THR A 91 -24.48 28.23 7.28
N PHE A 92 -24.35 26.90 7.20
CA PHE A 92 -23.13 26.21 7.63
C PHE A 92 -21.91 26.62 6.80
N GLY A 93 -22.13 26.95 5.52
CA GLY A 93 -21.08 27.46 4.64
C GLY A 93 -20.43 28.71 5.22
N ILE A 94 -21.22 29.67 5.71
CA ILE A 94 -20.71 30.90 6.33
C ILE A 94 -19.94 30.57 7.62
N ASP A 95 -20.52 29.75 8.49
CA ASP A 95 -19.96 29.49 9.82
C ASP A 95 -18.64 28.69 9.78
N LEU A 96 -18.47 27.85 8.76
CA LEU A 96 -17.36 26.89 8.68
C LEU A 96 -16.37 27.16 7.55
N ALA A 97 -16.58 28.19 6.72
CA ALA A 97 -15.72 28.49 5.57
C ALA A 97 -14.22 28.54 5.93
N ASP A 98 -13.88 29.27 6.99
CA ASP A 98 -12.49 29.42 7.45
C ASP A 98 -11.91 28.09 7.94
N VAL A 99 -12.69 27.32 8.68
CA VAL A 99 -12.29 25.99 9.19
C VAL A 99 -12.06 25.03 8.03
N MET A 100 -12.97 25.02 7.06
CA MET A 100 -12.85 24.18 5.88
C MET A 100 -11.60 24.55 5.06
N GLN A 101 -11.27 25.84 4.93
CA GLN A 101 -10.14 26.32 4.15
C GLN A 101 -8.79 25.89 4.71
N VAL A 102 -8.66 25.81 6.04
CA VAL A 102 -7.42 25.38 6.69
C VAL A 102 -7.32 23.86 6.88
N THR A 103 -8.35 23.10 6.51
CA THR A 103 -8.40 21.64 6.69
C THR A 103 -7.77 20.92 5.48
N PRO A 104 -6.59 20.26 5.62
CA PRO A 104 -5.83 19.75 4.47
C PRO A 104 -6.49 18.63 3.66
N GLN A 105 -7.47 17.95 4.26
CA GLN A 105 -8.19 16.84 3.62
C GLN A 105 -9.24 17.32 2.62
N ILE A 106 -9.76 18.54 2.80
CA ILE A 106 -10.83 19.09 1.98
C ILE A 106 -10.25 19.49 0.63
N TYR A 107 -10.83 18.93 -0.42
CA TYR A 107 -10.46 19.24 -1.79
C TYR A 107 -11.20 20.47 -2.29
N CYS A 108 -12.52 20.49 -2.13
CA CYS A 108 -13.34 21.65 -2.44
C CYS A 108 -14.72 21.57 -1.76
N VAL A 109 -15.41 22.71 -1.79
CA VAL A 109 -16.73 22.92 -1.19
C VAL A 109 -17.70 23.45 -2.25
N TYR A 110 -18.89 22.86 -2.31
CA TYR A 110 -20.03 23.33 -3.09
C TYR A 110 -21.09 23.84 -2.12
N VAL A 111 -21.49 25.11 -2.24
CA VAL A 111 -22.57 25.66 -1.42
C VAL A 111 -23.89 25.42 -2.13
N TYR A 112 -24.81 24.70 -1.50
CA TYR A 112 -26.14 24.41 -2.02
C TYR A 112 -27.19 25.21 -1.26
N CYS A 113 -27.82 26.18 -1.93
CA CYS A 113 -28.83 27.05 -1.31
C CYS A 113 -29.72 27.75 -2.35
N ALA A 114 -30.94 28.13 -1.94
CA ALA A 114 -31.85 28.91 -2.80
C ALA A 114 -31.37 30.37 -3.01
N GLU A 115 -30.81 31.02 -1.98
CA GLU A 115 -30.43 32.44 -2.00
C GLU A 115 -29.02 32.70 -2.57
N LYS A 116 -28.81 32.33 -3.84
CA LYS A 116 -27.50 32.36 -4.50
C LYS A 116 -26.72 33.67 -4.31
N LYS A 117 -27.37 34.82 -4.53
CA LYS A 117 -26.70 36.14 -4.53
C LYS A 117 -26.09 36.51 -3.18
N HIS A 118 -26.77 36.17 -2.09
CA HIS A 118 -26.28 36.46 -0.75
C HIS A 118 -25.01 35.65 -0.45
N HIS A 119 -25.01 34.37 -0.82
CA HIS A 119 -23.89 33.50 -0.50
C HIS A 119 -22.69 33.62 -1.48
N GLU A 120 -22.91 34.12 -2.69
CA GLU A 120 -21.82 34.32 -3.67
C GLU A 120 -20.80 35.38 -3.22
N GLU A 121 -21.19 36.34 -2.39
CA GLU A 121 -20.31 37.44 -1.99
C GLU A 121 -19.19 36.97 -1.06
N TRP A 122 -19.52 36.24 0.01
CA TRP A 122 -18.52 35.69 0.91
C TRP A 122 -17.79 34.49 0.28
N ALA A 123 -18.48 33.64 -0.47
CA ALA A 123 -17.89 32.44 -1.08
C ALA A 123 -16.68 32.75 -1.97
N LYS A 124 -16.69 33.88 -2.69
CA LYS A 124 -15.59 34.32 -3.56
C LYS A 124 -14.29 34.61 -2.81
N HIS A 125 -14.35 34.89 -1.51
CA HIS A 125 -13.18 35.17 -0.69
C HIS A 125 -12.44 33.89 -0.26
N HIS A 126 -13.04 32.71 -0.48
CA HIS A 126 -12.48 31.42 -0.08
C HIS A 126 -12.12 30.58 -1.31
N GLN A 127 -10.83 30.29 -1.49
CA GLN A 127 -10.32 29.58 -2.68
C GLN A 127 -10.86 28.14 -2.83
N ILE A 128 -11.21 27.50 -1.71
CA ILE A 128 -11.71 26.12 -1.70
C ILE A 128 -13.18 26.03 -2.15
N ILE A 129 -13.92 27.15 -2.17
CA ILE A 129 -15.34 27.16 -2.54
C ILE A 129 -15.46 27.31 -4.05
N LYS A 130 -16.00 26.27 -4.69
CA LYS A 130 -16.15 26.23 -6.15
C LYS A 130 -17.28 27.09 -6.67
N GLY A 131 -18.28 27.33 -5.83
CA GLY A 131 -19.41 28.17 -6.16
C GLY A 131 -20.61 27.93 -5.28
N VAL A 132 -21.64 28.72 -5.55
CA VAL A 132 -22.96 28.62 -4.95
C VAL A 132 -23.93 28.13 -6.02
N PHE A 133 -24.68 27.09 -5.69
CA PHE A 133 -25.53 26.37 -6.61
C PHE A 133 -26.95 26.30 -6.05
N THR A 134 -27.92 26.51 -6.92
CA THR A 134 -29.36 26.41 -6.61
C THR A 134 -29.96 25.07 -7.04
N ASP A 135 -29.21 24.30 -7.81
CA ASP A 135 -29.64 23.05 -8.41
C ASP A 135 -28.56 21.97 -8.28
N ILE A 136 -28.99 20.75 -7.96
CA ILE A 136 -28.08 19.64 -7.67
C ILE A 136 -27.46 19.05 -8.95
N GLU A 137 -28.11 19.15 -10.12
CA GLU A 137 -27.52 18.65 -11.38
C GLU A 137 -26.23 19.40 -11.71
N THR A 138 -26.22 20.72 -11.51
CA THR A 138 -25.00 21.53 -11.70
C THR A 138 -23.87 21.17 -10.72
N ILE A 139 -24.21 20.79 -9.49
CA ILE A 139 -23.22 20.24 -8.53
C ILE A 139 -22.72 18.89 -9.05
N CYS A 140 -23.60 18.01 -9.54
CA CYS A 140 -23.22 16.71 -10.08
C CYS A 140 -22.21 16.84 -11.22
N ASP A 141 -22.42 17.76 -12.16
CA ASP A 141 -21.50 18.00 -13.28
C ASP A 141 -20.14 18.57 -12.84
N ALA A 142 -20.12 19.42 -11.82
CA ALA A 142 -18.89 19.93 -11.24
C ALA A 142 -18.14 18.82 -10.49
N LEU A 143 -18.85 18.08 -9.64
CA LEU A 143 -18.33 16.96 -8.85
C LEU A 143 -17.78 15.86 -9.74
N ARG A 144 -18.47 15.51 -10.84
CA ARG A 144 -17.98 14.52 -11.82
C ARG A 144 -16.60 14.87 -12.37
N ARG A 145 -16.39 16.14 -12.74
CA ARG A 145 -15.09 16.63 -13.24
C ARG A 145 -14.02 16.58 -12.17
N ASP A 146 -14.33 17.06 -10.97
CA ASP A 146 -13.38 17.09 -9.86
C ASP A 146 -13.03 15.68 -9.35
N VAL A 147 -13.98 14.74 -9.35
CA VAL A 147 -13.75 13.32 -9.02
C VAL A 147 -12.81 12.64 -10.01
N ARG A 148 -13.07 12.80 -11.32
CA ARG A 148 -12.17 12.28 -12.37
C ARG A 148 -10.75 12.81 -12.17
N ARG A 149 -10.66 14.09 -11.83
CA ARG A 149 -9.40 14.75 -11.57
C ARG A 149 -8.67 14.21 -10.33
N VAL A 150 -9.35 14.11 -9.18
CA VAL A 150 -8.75 13.56 -7.96
C VAL A 150 -8.23 12.14 -8.19
N ASN A 151 -8.94 11.34 -8.97
CA ASN A 151 -8.46 10.00 -9.32
C ASN A 151 -7.20 10.02 -10.19
N ASN A 152 -7.08 10.93 -11.15
CA ASN A 152 -5.87 11.10 -11.96
C ASN A 152 -4.69 11.61 -11.11
N ASP A 153 -4.89 12.64 -10.29
CA ASP A 153 -3.87 13.26 -9.44
C ASP A 153 -3.27 12.26 -8.43
N LEU A 154 -4.04 11.25 -8.05
CA LEU A 154 -3.64 10.26 -7.05
C LEU A 154 -3.19 8.91 -7.64
N ILE A 155 -2.86 8.87 -8.95
CA ILE A 155 -2.24 7.69 -9.54
C ILE A 155 -0.87 7.43 -8.86
N PRO A 156 -0.66 6.23 -8.28
CA PRO A 156 0.59 5.90 -7.61
C PRO A 156 1.75 5.76 -8.61
N ILE A 157 2.85 6.44 -8.34
CA ILE A 157 4.08 6.41 -9.14
C ILE A 157 5.23 5.81 -8.33
N SER A 158 5.93 4.84 -8.91
CA SER A 158 7.19 4.31 -8.42
C SER A 158 8.34 4.85 -9.27
N ILE A 159 9.37 5.41 -8.64
CA ILE A 159 10.59 5.88 -9.31
C ILE A 159 11.74 5.03 -8.80
N LEU A 160 12.49 4.40 -9.70
CA LEU A 160 13.71 3.70 -9.35
C LEU A 160 14.77 4.70 -8.92
N GLN A 161 15.09 4.71 -7.64
CA GLN A 161 16.09 5.60 -7.07
C GLN A 161 17.51 5.14 -7.42
N SER A 162 18.35 6.07 -7.84
CA SER A 162 19.79 5.83 -7.97
C SER A 162 20.45 5.93 -6.60
N THR A 163 20.51 4.82 -5.87
CA THR A 163 21.25 4.74 -4.61
C THR A 163 22.75 4.60 -4.89
N SER A 164 23.58 5.38 -4.19
CA SER A 164 25.05 5.30 -4.23
C SER A 164 25.60 4.15 -3.38
N SER A 165 24.76 3.51 -2.56
CA SER A 165 25.07 2.31 -1.82
C SER A 165 24.34 1.12 -2.44
N ASP A 166 24.89 -0.09 -2.31
CA ASP A 166 24.36 -1.38 -2.83
C ASP A 166 22.93 -1.76 -2.36
N GLN A 167 22.14 -0.82 -1.84
CA GLN A 167 20.73 -0.96 -1.52
C GLN A 167 19.88 -0.78 -2.78
N PHE A 168 19.39 -1.90 -3.31
CA PHE A 168 18.34 -1.92 -4.33
C PHE A 168 17.09 -1.19 -3.85
N ASP A 169 16.43 -0.48 -4.75
CA ASP A 169 15.16 0.21 -4.47
C ASP A 169 14.02 -0.80 -4.24
N GLN A 170 13.78 -1.07 -2.96
CA GLN A 170 12.77 -2.04 -2.52
C GLN A 170 11.34 -1.53 -2.76
N LEU A 171 11.13 -0.21 -2.86
CA LEU A 171 9.82 0.36 -3.18
C LEU A 171 9.46 0.07 -4.64
N PHE A 172 10.42 0.26 -5.56
CA PHE A 172 10.22 -0.10 -6.96
C PHE A 172 10.04 -1.61 -7.13
N ALA A 173 10.83 -2.44 -6.43
CA ALA A 173 10.64 -3.89 -6.45
C ALA A 173 9.27 -4.34 -5.90
N CYS A 174 8.75 -3.62 -4.90
CA CYS A 174 7.42 -3.90 -4.33
C CYS A 174 6.31 -3.75 -5.38
N SER A 175 6.37 -2.75 -6.28
CA SER A 175 5.34 -2.64 -7.32
C SER A 175 5.42 -3.76 -8.36
N LEU A 176 6.64 -4.23 -8.70
CA LEU A 176 6.83 -5.39 -9.56
C LEU A 176 6.25 -6.67 -8.93
N ILE A 177 6.54 -6.92 -7.65
CA ILE A 177 5.99 -8.08 -6.92
C ILE A 177 4.47 -7.97 -6.76
N LEU A 178 3.93 -6.76 -6.55
CA LEU A 178 2.48 -6.54 -6.51
C LEU A 178 1.83 -6.90 -7.86
N LYS A 179 2.45 -6.54 -8.99
CA LYS A 179 2.00 -6.96 -10.32
C LYS A 179 2.00 -8.49 -10.45
N GLU A 180 3.07 -9.15 -10.01
CA GLU A 180 3.16 -10.62 -10.02
C GLU A 180 2.05 -11.25 -9.17
N PHE A 181 1.82 -10.74 -7.95
CA PHE A 181 0.74 -11.17 -7.09
C PHE A 181 -0.63 -11.06 -7.79
N LEU A 182 -0.90 -9.92 -8.44
CA LEU A 182 -2.19 -9.68 -9.05
C LEU A 182 -2.43 -10.49 -10.34
N ILE A 183 -1.38 -10.71 -11.14
CA ILE A 183 -1.52 -11.30 -12.47
C ILE A 183 -1.26 -12.81 -12.47
N ASN A 184 -0.31 -13.30 -11.68
CA ASN A 184 0.22 -14.67 -11.85
C ASN A 184 -0.38 -15.73 -10.92
N SER A 185 -1.20 -15.35 -9.93
CA SER A 185 -1.84 -16.34 -9.05
C SER A 185 -3.15 -16.85 -9.67
N ALA A 186 -3.44 -18.15 -9.56
CA ALA A 186 -4.65 -18.74 -10.14
C ALA A 186 -5.90 -18.01 -9.63
N CYS A 187 -6.91 -17.84 -10.49
CA CYS A 187 -8.22 -17.33 -10.08
C CYS A 187 -9.30 -18.37 -10.36
N GLU A 188 -10.10 -18.66 -9.34
CA GLU A 188 -11.20 -19.60 -9.44
C GLU A 188 -12.54 -18.89 -9.68
N GLN A 189 -13.49 -19.58 -10.31
CA GLN A 189 -14.84 -19.06 -10.53
C GLN A 189 -15.54 -18.63 -9.22
N GLN A 190 -15.14 -19.22 -8.09
CA GLN A 190 -15.61 -18.89 -6.75
C GLN A 190 -15.17 -17.48 -6.31
N GLU A 191 -13.96 -17.05 -6.67
CA GLU A 191 -13.45 -15.72 -6.33
C GLU A 191 -14.26 -14.61 -7.01
N LYS A 192 -14.68 -14.82 -8.27
CA LYS A 192 -15.60 -13.91 -8.95
C LYS A 192 -16.92 -13.75 -8.19
N ASN A 193 -17.47 -14.84 -7.64
CA ASN A 193 -18.70 -14.79 -6.85
C ASN A 193 -18.49 -14.05 -5.52
N ASN A 194 -17.34 -14.29 -4.87
CA ASN A 194 -16.96 -13.60 -3.62
C ASN A 194 -16.79 -12.11 -3.84
N PHE A 195 -16.09 -11.71 -4.91
CA PHE A 195 -15.94 -10.32 -5.31
C PHE A 195 -17.29 -9.62 -5.48
N MET A 196 -18.24 -10.28 -6.13
CA MET A 196 -19.56 -9.68 -6.32
C MET A 196 -20.38 -9.59 -5.03
N LYS A 197 -20.25 -10.55 -4.11
CA LYS A 197 -20.85 -10.45 -2.77
C LYS A 197 -20.23 -9.28 -1.99
N PHE A 198 -18.91 -9.14 -2.08
CA PHE A 198 -18.17 -8.02 -1.50
C PHE A 198 -18.69 -6.68 -2.05
N CYS A 199 -18.75 -6.50 -3.37
CA CYS A 199 -19.24 -5.27 -3.99
C CYS A 199 -20.68 -4.92 -3.55
N ARG A 200 -21.58 -5.91 -3.47
CA ARG A 200 -22.95 -5.69 -2.98
C ARG A 200 -22.99 -5.25 -1.52
N SER A 201 -22.05 -5.72 -0.70
CA SER A 201 -21.96 -5.31 0.70
C SER A 201 -21.43 -3.88 0.86
N GLN A 202 -20.47 -3.47 0.02
CA GLN A 202 -19.90 -2.12 0.05
C GLN A 202 -20.87 -1.06 -0.49
N HIS A 203 -21.69 -1.41 -1.48
CA HIS A 203 -22.63 -0.48 -2.13
C HIS A 203 -24.08 -0.66 -1.66
N ARG A 204 -24.30 -1.12 -0.41
CA ARG A 204 -25.65 -1.21 0.17
C ARG A 204 -26.29 0.17 0.21
N GLY A 205 -27.51 0.28 -0.33
CA GLY A 205 -28.24 1.55 -0.40
C GLY A 205 -27.95 2.40 -1.64
N ASN A 206 -26.95 2.04 -2.46
CA ASN A 206 -26.70 2.70 -3.74
C ASN A 206 -27.38 1.92 -4.88
N SER A 207 -28.50 2.44 -5.36
CA SER A 207 -29.34 1.77 -6.38
C SER A 207 -28.64 1.69 -7.75
N TYR A 208 -27.87 2.73 -8.11
CA TYR A 208 -27.12 2.80 -9.35
C TYR A 208 -26.00 1.76 -9.40
N GLN A 209 -25.15 1.71 -8.36
CA GLN A 209 -24.08 0.72 -8.28
C GLN A 209 -24.62 -0.71 -8.15
N SER A 210 -25.73 -0.89 -7.43
CA SER A 210 -26.43 -2.19 -7.37
C SER A 210 -26.86 -2.67 -8.76
N ASN A 211 -27.33 -1.77 -9.62
CA ASN A 211 -27.68 -2.09 -11.01
C ASN A 211 -26.44 -2.37 -11.87
N ILE A 212 -25.33 -1.66 -11.65
CA ILE A 212 -24.05 -1.96 -12.30
C ILE A 212 -23.56 -3.36 -11.96
N ILE A 213 -23.57 -3.72 -10.67
CA ILE A 213 -23.18 -5.04 -10.16
C ILE A 213 -24.03 -6.14 -10.82
N LYS A 214 -25.36 -5.96 -10.88
CA LYS A 214 -26.27 -6.90 -11.57
C LYS A 214 -25.92 -7.06 -13.06
N LYS A 215 -25.62 -5.94 -13.75
CA LYS A 215 -25.22 -5.95 -15.16
C LYS A 215 -23.89 -6.68 -15.39
N TYR A 216 -22.92 -6.55 -14.48
CA TYR A 216 -21.63 -7.26 -14.58
C TYR A 216 -21.79 -8.79 -14.38
N GLN A 217 -22.75 -9.24 -13.55
CA GLN A 217 -22.96 -10.66 -13.27
C GLN A 217 -23.70 -11.46 -14.34
N ALA A 218 -24.52 -10.82 -15.18
CA ALA A 218 -25.26 -11.52 -16.23
C ALA A 218 -24.30 -12.00 -17.35
N LYS A 219 -24.23 -13.32 -17.63
CA LYS A 219 -23.43 -13.93 -18.74
C LYS A 219 -24.15 -13.81 -20.12
N PRO A 220 -23.42 -13.70 -21.26
CA PRO A 220 -22.51 -12.60 -21.62
C PRO A 220 -22.96 -11.84 -22.91
N LYS A 221 -22.27 -10.72 -23.19
CA LYS A 221 -22.17 -9.93 -24.45
C LYS A 221 -22.88 -8.56 -24.49
N LYS A 222 -22.30 -7.56 -23.83
CA LYS A 222 -22.13 -6.23 -24.47
C LYS A 222 -20.80 -5.58 -24.14
N LEU A 223 -20.34 -5.65 -22.88
CA LEU A 223 -19.11 -4.97 -22.45
C LEU A 223 -17.98 -5.95 -22.12
N THR A 224 -16.78 -5.64 -22.61
CA THR A 224 -15.51 -6.32 -22.34
C THR A 224 -14.89 -5.86 -21.01
N PRO A 225 -13.94 -6.61 -20.42
CA PRO A 225 -13.21 -6.18 -19.21
C PRO A 225 -12.63 -4.76 -19.30
N ILE A 226 -12.01 -4.41 -20.43
CA ILE A 226 -11.48 -3.06 -20.67
C ILE A 226 -12.60 -2.01 -20.67
N GLN A 227 -13.74 -2.29 -21.31
CA GLN A 227 -14.91 -1.38 -21.26
C GLN A 227 -15.47 -1.22 -19.84
N TRP A 228 -15.34 -2.24 -18.99
CA TRP A 228 -15.71 -2.11 -17.58
C TRP A 228 -14.71 -1.26 -16.79
N TYR A 229 -13.42 -1.33 -17.14
CA TYR A 229 -12.39 -0.52 -16.51
C TYR A 229 -12.49 0.96 -16.90
N THR A 230 -12.81 1.27 -18.16
CA THR A 230 -12.90 2.66 -18.67
C THR A 230 -14.26 3.32 -18.44
N ARG A 231 -15.28 2.55 -18.06
CA ARG A 231 -16.62 3.08 -17.75
C ARG A 231 -16.66 3.78 -16.39
N GLU A 232 -17.50 4.82 -16.26
CA GLU A 232 -17.80 5.43 -14.96
C GLU A 232 -18.56 4.47 -14.05
N CYS A 233 -17.78 3.75 -13.25
CA CYS A 233 -18.25 2.88 -12.20
C CYS A 233 -17.17 2.73 -11.12
N PHE A 234 -17.53 2.05 -10.03
CA PHE A 234 -16.65 1.87 -8.87
C PHE A 234 -15.36 1.09 -9.17
N LEU A 235 -15.28 0.31 -10.26
CA LEU A 235 -14.14 -0.59 -10.52
C LEU A 235 -12.82 0.17 -10.67
N TYR A 236 -12.83 1.29 -11.41
CA TYR A 236 -11.64 2.10 -11.62
C TYR A 236 -11.17 2.75 -10.32
N SER A 237 -12.06 3.43 -9.59
CA SER A 237 -11.70 4.11 -8.34
C SER A 237 -11.28 3.12 -7.25
N MET A 238 -11.96 1.98 -7.16
CA MET A 238 -11.65 0.90 -6.23
C MET A 238 -10.28 0.28 -6.50
N LEU A 239 -9.97 -0.06 -7.75
CA LEU A 239 -8.66 -0.62 -8.11
C LEU A 239 -7.53 0.37 -7.81
N ASN A 240 -7.66 1.61 -8.29
CA ASN A 240 -6.60 2.61 -8.17
C ASN A 240 -6.35 3.01 -6.72
N ARG A 241 -7.41 3.10 -5.90
CA ARG A 241 -7.28 3.29 -4.46
C ARG A 241 -6.53 2.13 -3.82
N ALA A 242 -6.94 0.90 -4.12
CA ALA A 242 -6.37 -0.29 -3.51
C ALA A 242 -4.88 -0.45 -3.86
N LEU A 243 -4.50 -0.14 -5.10
CA LEU A 243 -3.10 -0.11 -5.54
C LEU A 243 -2.29 0.98 -4.82
N ARG A 244 -2.86 2.18 -4.64
CA ARG A 244 -2.19 3.29 -3.94
C ARG A 244 -1.93 2.98 -2.47
N LEU A 245 -2.94 2.44 -1.78
CA LEU A 245 -2.87 2.20 -0.34
C LEU A 245 -2.39 0.80 0.05
N TYR A 246 -2.14 -0.08 -0.94
CA TYR A 246 -1.90 -1.49 -0.70
C TYR A 246 -3.05 -2.12 0.13
N ASP A 247 -4.31 -1.80 -0.24
CA ASP A 247 -5.49 -2.35 0.42
C ASP A 247 -5.65 -3.82 0.01
N ILE A 248 -5.11 -4.71 0.85
CA ILE A 248 -5.00 -6.13 0.58
C ILE A 248 -6.35 -6.78 0.32
N GLU A 249 -7.34 -6.48 1.13
CA GLU A 249 -8.64 -7.13 1.04
C GLU A 249 -9.28 -6.79 -0.31
N ILE A 250 -9.25 -5.52 -0.70
CA ILE A 250 -9.76 -5.10 -2.01
C ILE A 250 -8.90 -5.70 -3.14
N LEU A 251 -7.56 -5.63 -3.02
CA LEU A 251 -6.64 -6.16 -4.05
C LEU A 251 -6.87 -7.65 -4.32
N THR A 252 -7.07 -8.47 -3.28
CA THR A 252 -7.36 -9.89 -3.48
C THR A 252 -8.73 -10.10 -4.10
N GLN A 253 -9.75 -9.36 -3.66
CA GLN A 253 -11.11 -9.50 -4.19
C GLN A 253 -11.19 -9.06 -5.66
N ILE A 254 -10.51 -7.97 -6.05
CA ILE A 254 -10.54 -7.42 -7.41
C ILE A 254 -9.53 -8.08 -8.37
N LYS A 255 -8.62 -8.90 -7.85
CA LYS A 255 -7.54 -9.54 -8.62
C LYS A 255 -8.01 -10.20 -9.91
N PHE A 256 -9.11 -10.96 -9.84
CA PHE A 256 -9.70 -11.61 -11.00
C PHE A 256 -10.02 -10.62 -12.14
N PHE A 257 -10.57 -9.46 -11.81
CA PHE A 257 -10.86 -8.42 -12.79
C PHE A 257 -9.57 -7.82 -13.39
N VAL A 258 -8.54 -7.63 -12.57
CA VAL A 258 -7.21 -7.18 -13.03
C VAL A 258 -6.63 -8.17 -14.06
N GLN A 259 -6.79 -9.47 -13.83
CA GLN A 259 -6.36 -10.52 -14.77
C GLN A 259 -7.16 -10.47 -16.07
N GLU A 260 -8.49 -10.40 -16.01
CA GLU A 260 -9.35 -10.30 -17.21
C GLU A 260 -8.95 -9.09 -18.09
N VAL A 261 -8.69 -7.92 -17.47
CA VAL A 261 -8.22 -6.72 -18.19
C VAL A 261 -6.85 -6.95 -18.80
N ASN A 262 -5.90 -7.49 -18.03
CA ASN A 262 -4.54 -7.73 -18.51
C ASN A 262 -4.50 -8.75 -19.66
N GLU A 263 -5.24 -9.85 -19.57
CA GLU A 263 -5.37 -10.86 -20.63
C GLU A 263 -5.95 -10.25 -21.91
N GLN A 264 -6.98 -9.41 -21.79
CA GLN A 264 -7.57 -8.73 -22.94
C GLN A 264 -6.57 -7.78 -23.61
N ILE A 265 -5.82 -6.98 -22.83
CA ILE A 265 -4.77 -6.10 -23.35
C ILE A 265 -3.72 -6.93 -24.10
N GLN A 266 -3.22 -8.01 -23.50
CA GLN A 266 -2.21 -8.90 -24.10
C GLN A 266 -2.71 -9.51 -25.42
N LYS A 267 -3.95 -9.99 -25.43
CA LYS A 267 -4.57 -10.59 -26.61
C LYS A 267 -4.67 -9.57 -27.76
N ILE A 268 -5.23 -8.40 -27.52
CA ILE A 268 -5.35 -7.34 -28.53
C ILE A 268 -3.97 -6.89 -29.01
N TYR A 269 -3.03 -6.68 -28.08
CA TYR A 269 -1.66 -6.29 -28.41
C TYR A 269 -0.97 -7.30 -29.32
N SER A 270 -1.09 -8.60 -29.03
CA SER A 270 -0.52 -9.67 -29.85
C SER A 270 -1.09 -9.75 -31.28
N GLN A 271 -2.33 -9.29 -31.49
CA GLN A 271 -3.06 -9.35 -32.76
C GLN A 271 -2.95 -8.07 -33.59
N SER A 272 -2.63 -6.94 -32.95
CA SER A 272 -2.41 -5.65 -33.61
C SER A 272 -1.08 -5.62 -34.36
N ASP A 273 -0.99 -4.93 -35.50
CA ASP A 273 0.24 -4.72 -36.27
C ASP A 273 0.74 -3.26 -36.18
N GLN A 274 0.39 -2.56 -35.09
CA GLN A 274 0.77 -1.16 -34.88
C GLN A 274 2.29 -1.03 -34.66
N GLN A 275 3.02 -0.74 -35.75
CA GLN A 275 4.48 -0.61 -35.75
C GLN A 275 4.98 0.84 -35.69
N HIS A 276 4.09 1.84 -35.77
CA HIS A 276 4.53 3.23 -35.83
C HIS A 276 4.73 3.83 -34.43
N PRO A 277 5.86 4.53 -34.20
CA PRO A 277 6.08 5.25 -32.96
C PRO A 277 5.02 6.34 -32.81
N GLN A 278 4.38 6.40 -31.64
CA GLN A 278 3.36 7.38 -31.30
C GLN A 278 3.77 8.12 -30.02
N THR A 279 3.40 9.38 -29.93
CA THR A 279 3.56 10.14 -28.68
C THR A 279 2.18 10.30 -28.04
N VAL A 280 2.10 9.97 -26.75
CA VAL A 280 0.88 10.10 -25.94
C VAL A 280 1.17 10.92 -24.70
N TYR A 281 0.11 11.45 -24.10
CA TYR A 281 0.17 12.49 -23.09
C TYR A 281 -0.65 12.08 -21.86
N HIS A 282 -0.05 12.20 -20.68
CA HIS A 282 -0.74 12.01 -19.42
C HIS A 282 -0.51 13.23 -18.53
N GLY A 283 -1.58 13.91 -18.13
CA GLY A 283 -1.52 15.04 -17.22
C GLY A 283 -1.84 14.60 -15.80
N GLN A 284 -0.98 14.95 -14.85
CA GLN A 284 -1.18 14.67 -13.42
C GLN A 284 -0.63 15.82 -12.58
N ASN A 285 -1.38 16.26 -11.57
CA ASN A 285 -0.83 17.12 -10.55
C ASN A 285 -0.10 16.30 -9.49
N ILE A 286 1.15 16.66 -9.20
CA ILE A 286 1.98 15.94 -8.23
C ILE A 286 2.54 16.87 -7.16
N THR A 287 2.95 16.30 -6.03
CA THR A 287 3.60 17.06 -4.97
C THR A 287 5.01 17.51 -5.35
N ASN A 288 5.47 18.60 -4.71
CA ASN A 288 6.85 19.07 -4.79
C ASN A 288 7.90 18.00 -4.44
N ASP A 289 7.61 17.12 -3.48
CA ASP A 289 8.50 16.01 -3.10
C ASP A 289 8.65 15.01 -4.26
N LEU A 290 7.54 14.63 -4.90
CA LEU A 290 7.58 13.71 -6.02
C LEU A 290 8.31 14.31 -7.23
N LEU A 291 8.09 15.58 -7.53
CA LEU A 291 8.83 16.29 -8.58
C LEU A 291 10.34 16.32 -8.28
N SER A 292 10.71 16.62 -7.03
CA SER A 292 12.11 16.61 -6.59
C SER A 292 12.74 15.22 -6.74
N LYS A 293 11.99 14.15 -6.45
CA LYS A 293 12.43 12.76 -6.68
C LYS A 293 12.61 12.45 -8.17
N LEU A 294 11.72 12.91 -9.05
CA LEU A 294 11.88 12.76 -10.50
C LEU A 294 13.15 13.47 -10.98
N GLN A 295 13.35 14.72 -10.56
CA GLN A 295 14.52 15.53 -10.94
C GLN A 295 15.84 14.94 -10.48
N LYS A 296 15.89 14.35 -9.28
CA LYS A 296 17.09 13.65 -8.77
C LYS A 296 17.40 12.38 -9.56
N ASN A 297 16.38 11.73 -10.13
CA ASN A 297 16.49 10.43 -10.79
C ASN A 297 16.33 10.51 -12.32
N LYS A 298 16.84 11.59 -12.94
CA LYS A 298 16.92 11.71 -14.40
C LYS A 298 17.63 10.48 -14.99
N LYS A 299 17.15 9.98 -16.14
CA LYS A 299 17.67 8.75 -16.78
C LYS A 299 17.46 7.46 -15.95
N SER A 300 16.61 7.50 -14.94
CA SER A 300 16.17 6.30 -14.22
C SER A 300 14.85 5.78 -14.78
N LEU A 301 14.32 4.74 -14.11
CA LEU A 301 13.06 4.12 -14.45
C LEU A 301 11.93 4.70 -13.60
N ILE A 302 10.74 4.78 -14.18
CA ILE A 302 9.50 5.18 -13.54
C ILE A 302 8.42 4.19 -13.94
N SER A 303 7.49 3.88 -13.04
CA SER A 303 6.29 3.13 -13.36
C SER A 303 5.08 3.75 -12.70
N PHE A 304 3.97 3.76 -13.42
CA PHE A 304 2.65 4.05 -12.88
C PHE A 304 2.07 2.73 -12.41
N ASN A 305 1.79 2.60 -11.11
CA ASN A 305 1.34 1.35 -10.50
C ASN A 305 -0.15 1.11 -10.76
N THR A 306 -0.61 1.29 -12.00
CA THR A 306 -1.99 1.09 -12.48
C THR A 306 -2.01 0.76 -13.98
N PHE A 307 -3.19 0.48 -14.55
CA PHE A 307 -3.42 0.55 -16.00
C PHE A 307 -3.53 2.01 -16.40
N LEU A 308 -2.42 2.57 -16.87
CA LEU A 308 -2.31 3.99 -17.21
C LEU A 308 -3.10 4.31 -18.47
N MET A 309 -3.93 5.35 -18.40
CA MET A 309 -4.57 5.96 -19.57
C MET A 309 -3.81 7.22 -19.97
N ALA A 310 -3.46 7.33 -21.25
CA ALA A 310 -2.83 8.50 -21.84
C ALA A 310 -3.58 8.93 -23.11
N ASN A 311 -3.73 10.23 -23.32
CA ASN A 311 -4.41 10.79 -24.48
C ASN A 311 -3.44 10.95 -25.66
N MET A 312 -3.91 10.83 -26.89
CA MET A 312 -3.13 11.12 -28.10
C MET A 312 -3.06 12.64 -28.41
N ASP A 313 -3.95 13.45 -27.81
CA ASP A 313 -3.99 14.91 -27.98
C ASP A 313 -3.32 15.64 -26.80
N GLU A 314 -2.25 16.38 -27.11
CA GLU A 314 -1.48 17.20 -26.18
C GLU A 314 -2.31 18.38 -25.63
N ASN A 315 -3.05 19.06 -26.51
CA ASN A 315 -3.78 20.28 -26.15
C ASN A 315 -4.94 19.95 -25.21
N LEU A 316 -5.70 18.91 -25.51
CA LEU A 316 -6.78 18.43 -24.64
C LEU A 316 -6.24 18.06 -23.25
N THR A 317 -5.07 17.42 -23.19
CA THR A 317 -4.42 17.07 -21.92
C THR A 317 -3.99 18.31 -21.14
N LEU A 318 -3.42 19.30 -21.83
CA LEU A 318 -3.01 20.58 -21.23
C LEU A 318 -4.21 21.38 -20.71
N ASP A 319 -5.31 21.44 -21.47
CA ASP A 319 -6.53 22.15 -21.06
C ASP A 319 -7.10 21.56 -19.76
N LEU A 320 -7.18 20.23 -19.68
CA LEU A 320 -7.62 19.51 -18.47
C LEU A 320 -6.67 19.76 -17.28
N LEU A 321 -5.38 19.88 -17.55
CA LEU A 321 -4.34 20.10 -16.52
C LEU A 321 -4.26 21.56 -16.07
N GLN A 322 -4.60 22.54 -16.91
CA GLN A 322 -4.57 23.96 -16.56
C GLN A 322 -5.82 24.44 -15.81
N GLN A 323 -6.98 23.81 -16.01
CA GLN A 323 -8.20 24.04 -15.21
C GLN A 323 -8.05 23.68 -13.71
N SER A 324 -6.84 23.33 -13.30
CA SER A 324 -6.56 22.52 -12.13
C SER A 324 -5.99 23.32 -10.93
N GLN A 325 -5.73 24.62 -11.05
CA GLN A 325 -4.99 25.39 -10.04
C GLN A 325 -5.80 25.76 -8.76
N ASN A 326 -6.09 24.81 -7.87
CA ASN A 326 -6.72 25.11 -6.56
C ASN A 326 -5.89 24.65 -5.35
N ASP A 327 -4.91 23.75 -5.51
CA ASP A 327 -4.02 23.33 -4.42
C ASP A 327 -2.62 23.91 -4.66
N PRO A 328 -2.15 24.86 -3.83
CA PRO A 328 -0.83 25.47 -4.01
C PRO A 328 0.33 24.50 -3.76
N ASN A 329 0.07 23.31 -3.18
CA ASN A 329 1.09 22.30 -2.91
C ASN A 329 1.28 21.31 -4.06
N LEU A 330 0.43 21.38 -5.09
CA LEU A 330 0.51 20.53 -6.26
C LEU A 330 1.03 21.31 -7.47
N ILE A 331 1.85 20.64 -8.27
CA ILE A 331 2.39 21.17 -9.53
C ILE A 331 1.86 20.32 -10.67
N ALA A 332 1.44 20.99 -11.74
CA ALA A 332 1.01 20.32 -12.95
C ALA A 332 2.20 19.70 -13.68
N VAL A 333 2.09 18.41 -14.01
CA VAL A 333 3.09 17.69 -14.80
C VAL A 333 2.43 17.04 -16.01
N LEU A 334 2.95 17.38 -17.19
CA LEU A 334 2.66 16.71 -18.44
C LEU A 334 3.70 15.61 -18.69
N PHE A 335 3.27 14.36 -18.63
CA PHE A 335 4.09 13.22 -19.05
C PHE A 335 3.91 13.00 -20.55
N LYS A 336 4.97 13.27 -21.31
CA LYS A 336 5.04 13.06 -22.76
C LYS A 336 5.71 11.73 -23.05
N ILE A 337 4.94 10.74 -23.47
CA ILE A 337 5.34 9.34 -23.55
C ILE A 337 5.53 8.94 -25.01
N ALA A 338 6.76 8.66 -25.41
CA ALA A 338 7.07 8.05 -26.69
C ALA A 338 6.91 6.52 -26.61
N VAL A 339 5.98 6.02 -27.41
CA VAL A 339 5.56 4.63 -27.50
C VAL A 339 6.14 4.04 -28.77
N ASP A 340 7.00 3.03 -28.65
CA ASP A 340 7.61 2.34 -29.78
C ASP A 340 7.63 0.83 -29.52
N ARG A 341 6.72 0.13 -30.20
CA ARG A 341 6.56 -1.33 -30.08
C ARG A 341 7.80 -2.11 -30.56
N SER A 342 8.60 -1.56 -31.46
CA SER A 342 9.81 -2.24 -31.93
C SER A 342 10.89 -2.38 -30.83
N LYS A 343 10.78 -1.58 -29.76
CA LYS A 343 11.80 -1.47 -28.70
C LYS A 343 11.38 -2.07 -27.36
N SER A 344 10.12 -2.42 -27.19
CA SER A 344 9.54 -2.79 -25.88
C SER A 344 8.44 -3.83 -26.02
N SER A 345 8.48 -4.88 -25.19
CA SER A 345 7.40 -5.86 -25.10
C SER A 345 6.22 -5.43 -24.22
N TYR A 346 6.31 -4.30 -23.50
CA TYR A 346 5.21 -3.80 -22.66
C TYR A 346 3.93 -3.61 -23.48
N PRO A 347 2.84 -4.33 -23.18
CA PRO A 347 1.60 -4.23 -23.92
C PRO A 347 0.87 -2.91 -23.63
N PHE A 348 0.28 -2.37 -24.70
CA PHE A 348 -0.66 -1.26 -24.65
C PHE A 348 -1.68 -1.42 -25.79
N ILE A 349 -2.81 -0.74 -25.70
CA ILE A 349 -3.81 -0.73 -26.78
C ILE A 349 -4.35 0.68 -27.02
N ILE A 350 -4.79 0.95 -28.25
CA ILE A 350 -5.55 2.16 -28.58
C ILE A 350 -7.04 1.86 -28.39
N LEU A 351 -7.77 2.75 -27.72
CA LEU A 351 -9.17 2.55 -27.31
C LEU A 351 -10.22 2.93 -28.38
N ASP A 352 -9.85 3.02 -29.67
CA ASP A 352 -10.70 3.47 -30.78
C ASP A 352 -12.05 2.72 -30.92
N GLU A 353 -12.12 1.44 -30.55
CA GLU A 353 -13.35 0.60 -30.61
C GLU A 353 -13.83 0.11 -29.23
N PHE A 354 -13.14 0.50 -28.16
CA PHE A 354 -13.30 -0.08 -26.81
C PHE A 354 -13.61 0.95 -25.73
N ASP A 355 -13.68 2.24 -26.07
CA ASP A 355 -14.20 3.25 -25.16
C ASP A 355 -15.73 3.10 -25.01
N TYR A 356 -16.23 3.24 -23.78
CA TYR A 356 -17.66 3.24 -23.50
C TYR A 356 -18.34 4.51 -24.03
N TYR A 357 -17.61 5.63 -24.10
CA TYR A 357 -18.20 6.93 -24.42
C TYR A 357 -18.24 7.25 -25.92
N GLN A 358 -17.47 6.55 -26.76
CA GLN A 358 -17.34 6.89 -28.19
C GLN A 358 -17.01 8.39 -28.40
N ASP A 359 -16.34 9.01 -27.43
CA ASP A 359 -15.84 10.37 -27.59
C ASP A 359 -14.72 10.34 -28.63
N SER A 360 -14.57 11.41 -29.42
CA SER A 360 -13.57 11.54 -30.49
C SER A 360 -12.11 11.51 -30.00
N ASP A 361 -11.91 11.39 -28.69
CA ASP A 361 -10.62 11.47 -28.02
C ASP A 361 -9.96 10.09 -27.98
N ARG A 362 -8.82 9.98 -28.67
CA ARG A 362 -8.09 8.72 -28.77
C ARG A 362 -7.22 8.52 -27.54
N TYR A 363 -7.55 7.52 -26.73
CA TYR A 363 -6.75 7.13 -25.57
C TYR A 363 -5.95 5.86 -25.83
N VAL A 364 -4.79 5.78 -25.20
CA VAL A 364 -3.96 4.59 -25.07
C VAL A 364 -4.05 4.06 -23.65
N LEU A 365 -4.31 2.76 -23.51
CA LEU A 365 -4.33 2.04 -22.24
C LEU A 365 -3.09 1.15 -22.14
N PHE A 366 -2.23 1.42 -21.17
CA PHE A 366 -1.05 0.62 -20.87
C PHE A 366 -1.38 -0.52 -19.89
N SER A 367 -0.68 -1.64 -20.01
CA SER A 367 -0.75 -2.73 -19.04
C SER A 367 -0.32 -2.27 -17.63
N LEU A 368 -0.84 -2.96 -16.61
CA LEU A 368 -0.54 -2.66 -15.21
C LEU A 368 0.98 -2.60 -14.94
N ASN A 369 1.42 -1.52 -14.29
CA ASN A 369 2.81 -1.34 -13.87
C ASN A 369 3.79 -1.41 -15.07
N THR A 370 3.38 -0.81 -16.18
CA THR A 370 4.26 -0.56 -17.34
C THR A 370 5.40 0.36 -16.90
N THR A 371 6.63 -0.02 -17.23
CA THR A 371 7.83 0.75 -16.84
C THR A 371 8.31 1.61 -18.01
N PHE A 372 8.67 2.83 -17.69
CA PHE A 372 9.20 3.83 -18.61
C PHE A 372 10.59 4.28 -18.14
N GLN A 373 11.40 4.76 -19.07
CA GLN A 373 12.64 5.45 -18.76
C GLN A 373 12.42 6.96 -18.87
N ILE A 374 12.90 7.70 -17.88
CA ILE A 374 12.88 9.16 -17.87
C ILE A 374 13.97 9.66 -18.81
N GLU A 375 13.61 10.28 -19.93
CA GLU A 375 14.55 10.85 -20.87
C GLU A 375 14.97 12.26 -20.46
N ASN A 376 13.98 13.11 -20.19
CA ASN A 376 14.20 14.51 -19.88
C ASN A 376 13.11 15.06 -18.95
N ILE A 377 13.44 16.10 -18.19
CA ILE A 377 12.52 16.83 -17.31
C ILE A 377 12.80 18.31 -17.48
N GLU A 378 11.80 19.06 -17.94
CA GLU A 378 11.89 20.48 -18.24
C GLU A 378 10.75 21.24 -17.58
N GLN A 379 11.03 22.47 -17.16
CA GLN A 379 10.00 23.39 -16.70
C GLN A 379 9.51 24.20 -17.90
N ILE A 380 8.21 24.11 -18.20
CA ILE A 380 7.61 24.90 -19.29
C ILE A 380 7.30 26.31 -18.78
N ASN A 381 6.71 26.41 -17.59
CA ASN A 381 6.42 27.68 -16.92
C ASN A 381 6.42 27.49 -15.39
N GLU A 382 6.10 28.53 -14.62
CA GLU A 382 6.16 28.49 -13.15
C GLU A 382 5.34 27.35 -12.52
N GLN A 383 4.25 26.90 -13.17
CA GLN A 383 3.31 25.92 -12.63
C GLN A 383 3.20 24.62 -13.44
N LEU A 384 3.90 24.51 -14.57
CA LEU A 384 3.83 23.37 -15.48
C LEU A 384 5.22 22.82 -15.81
N TRP A 385 5.37 21.51 -15.60
CA TRP A 385 6.56 20.75 -15.98
C TRP A 385 6.24 19.71 -17.04
N GLU A 386 7.20 19.46 -17.92
CA GLU A 386 7.18 18.36 -18.87
C GLU A 386 8.16 17.27 -18.43
N VAL A 387 7.69 16.02 -18.44
CA VAL A 387 8.51 14.85 -18.22
C VAL A 387 8.44 13.96 -19.46
N ARG A 388 9.54 13.85 -20.20
CA ARG A 388 9.64 12.99 -21.37
C ARG A 388 9.98 11.57 -20.96
N LEU A 389 9.13 10.64 -21.39
CA LEU A 389 9.23 9.22 -21.09
C LEU A 389 9.35 8.42 -22.38
N ILE A 390 10.14 7.35 -22.34
CA ILE A 390 10.15 6.31 -23.38
C ILE A 390 9.79 4.98 -22.74
N LEU A 391 9.11 4.09 -23.47
CA LEU A 391 8.90 2.71 -22.99
C LEU A 391 10.25 2.05 -22.66
N ALA A 392 10.34 1.44 -21.47
CA ALA A 392 11.56 0.77 -21.06
C ALA A 392 11.77 -0.50 -21.89
N LYS A 393 12.97 -0.66 -22.45
CA LYS A 393 13.34 -1.87 -23.20
C LYS A 393 13.43 -3.08 -22.26
N ASP A 394 13.07 -4.26 -22.76
CA ASP A 394 13.25 -5.52 -22.00
C ASP A 394 14.72 -5.83 -21.72
N THR A 395 15.63 -5.30 -22.54
CA THR A 395 17.08 -5.40 -22.35
C THR A 395 17.64 -4.36 -21.38
N ASN A 396 16.79 -3.56 -20.73
CA ASN A 396 17.26 -2.53 -19.80
C ASN A 396 17.96 -3.19 -18.60
N LYS A 397 19.26 -2.95 -18.48
CA LYS A 397 20.11 -3.54 -17.43
C LYS A 397 19.58 -3.28 -16.02
N LYS A 398 19.14 -2.05 -15.71
CA LYS A 398 18.64 -1.70 -14.37
C LYS A 398 17.40 -2.52 -14.00
N LEU A 399 16.45 -2.62 -14.93
CA LEU A 399 15.23 -3.40 -14.74
C LEU A 399 15.54 -4.89 -14.54
N ASN A 400 16.44 -5.44 -15.36
CA ASN A 400 16.81 -6.86 -15.28
C ASN A 400 17.56 -7.18 -13.99
N THR A 401 18.45 -6.31 -13.53
CA THR A 401 19.11 -6.48 -12.22
C THR A 401 18.09 -6.53 -11.08
N ILE A 402 17.03 -5.71 -11.11
CA ILE A 402 15.98 -5.75 -10.09
C ILE A 402 15.20 -7.06 -10.17
N LYS A 403 14.82 -7.51 -11.36
CA LYS A 403 14.14 -8.81 -11.55
C LYS A 403 15.00 -9.98 -11.06
N GLU A 404 16.28 -10.00 -11.40
CA GLU A 404 17.25 -11.00 -10.91
C GLU A 404 17.41 -10.95 -9.39
N TRP A 405 17.42 -9.74 -8.80
CA TRP A 405 17.45 -9.57 -7.36
C TRP A 405 16.17 -10.12 -6.70
N ILE A 406 14.99 -9.84 -7.25
CA ILE A 406 13.71 -10.41 -6.78
C ILE A 406 13.80 -11.94 -6.82
N GLU A 407 14.18 -12.52 -7.96
CA GLU A 407 14.28 -13.98 -8.11
C GLU A 407 15.34 -14.62 -7.21
N THR A 408 16.45 -13.92 -6.94
CA THR A 408 17.49 -14.44 -6.05
C THR A 408 17.08 -14.34 -4.59
N LYS A 409 16.53 -13.19 -4.18
CA LYS A 409 16.13 -12.92 -2.78
C LYS A 409 14.90 -13.73 -2.36
N PHE A 410 13.99 -13.98 -3.29
CA PHE A 410 12.71 -14.65 -3.03
C PHE A 410 12.59 -16.02 -3.71
N ARG A 411 13.71 -16.62 -4.15
CA ARG A 411 13.75 -17.90 -4.86
C ARG A 411 12.95 -19.02 -4.19
N GLU A 412 13.05 -19.11 -2.87
CA GLU A 412 12.44 -20.16 -2.06
C GLU A 412 10.97 -19.88 -1.68
N LEU A 413 10.40 -18.76 -2.15
CA LEU A 413 9.04 -18.35 -1.80
C LEU A 413 8.12 -18.40 -3.02
N ASP A 414 6.92 -18.93 -2.79
CA ASP A 414 5.80 -18.73 -3.70
C ASP A 414 5.58 -17.23 -3.94
N SER A 415 5.27 -16.89 -5.20
CA SER A 415 4.83 -15.57 -5.67
C SER A 415 3.93 -14.82 -4.67
N ILE A 416 2.94 -15.49 -4.07
CA ILE A 416 2.00 -14.86 -3.15
C ILE A 416 2.69 -14.44 -1.83
N LEU A 417 3.61 -15.26 -1.33
CA LEU A 417 4.34 -15.00 -0.09
C LEU A 417 5.43 -13.92 -0.25
N ARG A 418 5.91 -13.72 -1.49
CA ARG A 418 6.89 -12.66 -1.82
C ARG A 418 6.34 -11.27 -1.48
N PHE A 419 5.06 -11.03 -1.74
CA PHE A 419 4.42 -9.73 -1.51
C PHE A 419 4.37 -9.35 -0.03
N GLY A 420 3.91 -10.26 0.84
CA GLY A 420 3.96 -10.05 2.29
C GLY A 420 5.38 -9.82 2.82
N LYS A 421 6.37 -10.49 2.23
CA LYS A 421 7.77 -10.38 2.66
C LYS A 421 8.37 -9.04 2.26
N ILE A 422 8.15 -8.57 1.03
CA ILE A 422 8.65 -7.26 0.60
C ILE A 422 7.98 -6.13 1.38
N MET A 423 6.69 -6.26 1.73
CA MET A 423 6.00 -5.28 2.60
C MET A 423 6.67 -5.13 3.97
N ILE A 424 7.11 -6.22 4.60
CA ILE A 424 7.92 -6.16 5.82
C ILE A 424 9.24 -5.42 5.56
N ASP A 425 9.91 -5.72 4.45
CA ASP A 425 11.22 -5.15 4.13
C ASP A 425 11.18 -3.64 3.88
N ILE A 426 10.07 -3.12 3.32
CA ILE A 426 9.82 -1.68 3.11
C ILE A 426 9.17 -1.00 4.32
N GLY A 427 9.16 -1.65 5.49
CA GLY A 427 8.62 -1.07 6.74
C GLY A 427 7.09 -1.06 6.85
N LYS A 428 6.34 -1.54 5.85
CA LYS A 428 4.86 -1.64 5.90
C LYS A 428 4.40 -2.89 6.66
N THR A 429 4.81 -3.02 7.91
CA THR A 429 4.57 -4.19 8.76
C THR A 429 3.09 -4.40 9.08
N ASP A 430 2.32 -3.34 9.27
CA ASP A 430 0.87 -3.42 9.48
C ASP A 430 0.14 -4.02 8.28
N LYS A 431 0.48 -3.57 7.06
CA LYS A 431 -0.06 -4.12 5.82
C LYS A 431 0.38 -5.55 5.57
N ALA A 432 1.62 -5.89 5.94
CA ALA A 432 2.07 -7.27 5.90
C ALA A 432 1.31 -8.17 6.90
N GLU A 433 0.94 -7.67 8.09
CA GLU A 433 0.13 -8.41 9.06
C GLU A 433 -1.27 -8.67 8.53
N GLU A 434 -1.94 -7.62 8.01
CA GLU A 434 -3.25 -7.73 7.34
C GLU A 434 -3.18 -8.80 6.23
N PHE A 435 -2.13 -8.75 5.40
CA PHE A 435 -1.91 -9.71 4.32
C PHE A 435 -1.73 -11.14 4.80
N TYR A 436 -0.86 -11.37 5.78
CA TYR A 436 -0.60 -12.71 6.27
C TYR A 436 -1.78 -13.32 7.03
N LYS A 437 -2.58 -12.50 7.74
CA LYS A 437 -3.84 -12.97 8.34
C LYS A 437 -4.86 -13.35 7.27
N PHE A 438 -5.02 -12.49 6.25
CA PHE A 438 -5.89 -12.79 5.12
C PHE A 438 -5.49 -14.10 4.43
N LEU A 439 -4.19 -14.30 4.17
CA LEU A 439 -3.71 -15.56 3.61
C LEU A 439 -4.02 -16.72 4.54
N LEU A 440 -3.76 -16.60 5.85
CA LEU A 440 -4.03 -17.68 6.81
C LEU A 440 -5.51 -18.12 6.82
N GLU A 441 -6.43 -17.16 6.75
CA GLU A 441 -7.88 -17.41 6.73
C GLU A 441 -8.38 -18.07 5.43
N ASN A 442 -7.63 -17.92 4.34
CA ASN A 442 -8.00 -18.40 3.00
C ASN A 442 -7.01 -19.44 2.45
N SER A 443 -6.07 -19.93 3.27
CA SER A 443 -5.08 -20.93 2.87
C SER A 443 -5.70 -22.31 2.86
N ASP A 444 -5.25 -23.16 1.94
CA ASP A 444 -5.51 -24.59 1.99
C ASP A 444 -4.76 -25.22 3.18
N GLU A 445 -5.48 -25.97 4.03
CA GLU A 445 -4.89 -26.67 5.18
C GLU A 445 -3.82 -27.70 4.76
N GLU A 446 -3.84 -28.14 3.50
CA GLU A 446 -2.87 -29.08 2.95
C GLU A 446 -1.49 -28.43 2.69
N ASP A 447 -1.40 -27.12 2.44
CA ASP A 447 -0.13 -26.41 2.26
C ASP A 447 0.53 -26.05 3.60
N LYS A 448 0.98 -27.09 4.31
CA LYS A 448 1.72 -26.97 5.57
C LYS A 448 2.95 -26.07 5.48
N ASP A 449 3.57 -26.00 4.30
CA ASP A 449 4.80 -25.26 4.11
C ASP A 449 4.55 -23.74 4.09
N ALA A 450 3.51 -23.30 3.37
CA ALA A 450 3.03 -21.92 3.39
C ALA A 450 2.48 -21.54 4.77
N LEU A 451 1.64 -22.37 5.38
CA LEU A 451 1.07 -22.11 6.72
C LEU A 451 2.17 -21.88 7.77
N ALA A 452 3.15 -22.77 7.83
CA ALA A 452 4.29 -22.61 8.73
C ALA A 452 5.05 -21.30 8.46
N TYR A 453 5.23 -20.92 7.19
CA TYR A 453 5.87 -19.66 6.82
C TYR A 453 5.06 -18.45 7.28
N ILE A 454 3.75 -18.44 7.05
CA ILE A 454 2.81 -17.38 7.44
C ILE A 454 2.84 -17.18 8.95
N HIS A 455 2.67 -18.26 9.73
CA HIS A 455 2.76 -18.21 11.19
C HIS A 455 4.10 -17.63 11.67
N ARG A 456 5.22 -18.06 11.09
CA ARG A 456 6.54 -17.51 11.44
C ARG A 456 6.65 -16.01 11.15
N LYS A 457 5.99 -15.52 10.09
CA LYS A 457 5.96 -14.10 9.74
C LYS A 457 5.07 -13.29 10.64
N LEU A 458 3.88 -13.78 10.99
CA LEU A 458 3.04 -13.17 12.00
C LEU A 458 3.75 -13.12 13.36
N GLY A 459 4.44 -14.19 13.76
CA GLY A 459 5.28 -14.22 14.96
C GLY A 459 6.36 -13.14 14.96
N PHE A 460 7.04 -12.94 13.82
CA PHE A 460 8.01 -11.87 13.65
C PHE A 460 7.40 -10.47 13.77
N ILE A 461 6.27 -10.22 13.11
CA ILE A 461 5.60 -8.92 13.16
C ILE A 461 5.14 -8.62 14.60
N LYS A 462 4.56 -9.60 15.28
CA LYS A 462 4.14 -9.47 16.68
C LYS A 462 5.31 -9.21 17.62
N ASP A 463 6.46 -9.85 17.39
CA ASP A 463 7.68 -9.57 18.15
C ASP A 463 8.21 -8.14 17.94
N GLN A 464 8.09 -7.59 16.72
CA GLN A 464 8.42 -6.19 16.43
C GLN A 464 7.47 -5.21 17.14
N LYS A 465 6.18 -5.54 17.22
CA LYS A 465 5.17 -4.78 17.97
C LYS A 465 5.25 -4.98 19.50
N ASN A 466 6.20 -5.79 19.98
CA ASN A 466 6.35 -6.16 21.38
C ASN A 466 5.13 -6.91 21.99
N GLU A 467 4.30 -7.53 21.14
CA GLU A 467 3.19 -8.40 21.53
C GLU A 467 3.71 -9.84 21.78
N LEU A 468 4.48 -10.01 22.86
CA LEU A 468 5.32 -11.20 23.07
C LEU A 468 4.55 -12.53 23.14
N ASP A 469 3.37 -12.56 23.77
CA ASP A 469 2.59 -13.81 23.89
C ASP A 469 1.97 -14.24 22.56
N ALA A 470 1.48 -13.27 21.78
CA ALA A 470 1.00 -13.52 20.41
C ALA A 470 2.16 -13.98 19.51
N ALA A 471 3.32 -13.33 19.63
CA ALA A 471 4.53 -13.73 18.89
C ALA A 471 4.93 -15.18 19.20
N TYR A 472 4.99 -15.53 20.49
CA TYR A 472 5.29 -16.90 20.93
C TYR A 472 4.29 -17.90 20.38
N THR A 473 2.98 -17.60 20.45
CA THR A 473 1.91 -18.46 19.94
C THR A 473 2.09 -18.76 18.46
N HIS A 474 2.30 -17.73 17.63
CA HIS A 474 2.51 -17.92 16.20
C HIS A 474 3.80 -18.68 15.89
N TYR A 475 4.90 -18.43 16.60
CA TYR A 475 6.12 -19.21 16.41
C TYR A 475 5.97 -20.68 16.82
N MET A 476 5.25 -20.95 17.90
CA MET A 476 4.97 -22.32 18.35
C MET A 476 4.08 -23.07 17.36
N GLU A 477 3.11 -22.38 16.75
CA GLU A 477 2.27 -23.00 15.73
C GLU A 477 3.06 -23.31 14.46
N SER A 478 3.92 -22.38 14.02
CA SER A 478 4.89 -22.64 12.94
C SER A 478 5.79 -23.84 13.25
N TYR A 479 6.28 -23.94 14.49
CA TYR A 479 7.10 -25.06 14.95
C TYR A 479 6.32 -26.39 14.87
N ARG A 480 5.09 -26.42 15.39
CA ARG A 480 4.22 -27.61 15.39
C ARG A 480 3.97 -28.11 13.98
N ILE A 481 3.58 -27.23 13.06
CA ILE A 481 3.29 -27.58 11.67
C ILE A 481 4.53 -28.18 10.98
N ARG A 482 5.73 -27.64 11.23
CA ARG A 482 6.97 -28.17 10.65
C ARG A 482 7.37 -29.51 11.26
N LEU A 483 7.17 -29.69 12.57
CA LEU A 483 7.54 -30.92 13.25
C LEU A 483 6.76 -32.14 12.76
N ASP A 484 5.57 -31.93 12.17
CA ASP A 484 4.80 -33.00 11.52
C ASP A 484 5.55 -33.65 10.32
N SER A 485 6.48 -32.93 9.68
CA SER A 485 7.15 -33.37 8.45
C SER A 485 8.67 -33.46 8.55
N VAL A 486 9.25 -33.01 9.66
CA VAL A 486 10.71 -32.86 9.83
C VAL A 486 11.16 -33.26 11.23
N LEU A 487 12.43 -33.65 11.37
CA LEU A 487 13.02 -33.95 12.67
C LEU A 487 13.43 -32.67 13.42
N GLU A 488 13.64 -32.75 14.74
CA GLU A 488 13.96 -31.60 15.59
C GLU A 488 15.25 -30.85 15.21
N ASP A 489 16.16 -31.51 14.50
CA ASP A 489 17.43 -30.98 14.00
C ASP A 489 17.37 -30.47 12.55
N ASP A 490 16.17 -30.40 11.96
CA ASP A 490 16.01 -29.92 10.59
C ASP A 490 16.37 -28.41 10.45
N PRO A 491 17.16 -28.02 9.44
CA PRO A 491 17.57 -26.64 9.21
C PRO A 491 16.41 -25.64 9.04
N ARG A 492 15.24 -26.10 8.58
CA ARG A 492 14.04 -25.26 8.42
C ARG A 492 13.53 -24.75 9.76
N LEU A 493 13.82 -25.43 10.87
CA LEU A 493 13.43 -25.00 12.22
C LEU A 493 14.29 -23.86 12.76
N CYS A 494 15.45 -23.58 12.17
CA CYS A 494 16.40 -22.59 12.71
C CYS A 494 15.80 -21.19 12.87
N LYS A 495 15.06 -20.70 11.86
CA LYS A 495 14.40 -19.38 11.92
C LYS A 495 13.27 -19.35 12.96
N ILE A 496 12.63 -20.50 13.21
CA ILE A 496 11.54 -20.63 14.19
C ILE A 496 12.14 -20.64 15.60
N TYR A 497 13.14 -21.49 15.87
CA TYR A 497 13.85 -21.52 17.15
C TYR A 497 14.48 -20.17 17.50
N ALA A 498 15.09 -19.48 16.53
CA ALA A 498 15.62 -18.14 16.75
C ALA A 498 14.54 -17.14 17.19
N GLY A 499 13.36 -17.17 16.54
CA GLY A 499 12.21 -16.35 16.92
C GLY A 499 11.70 -16.67 18.33
N ILE A 500 11.50 -17.96 18.64
CA ILE A 500 11.09 -18.40 19.98
C ILE A 500 12.11 -17.95 21.03
N GLY A 501 13.40 -18.18 20.79
CA GLY A 501 14.47 -17.79 21.72
C GLY A 501 14.50 -16.28 21.97
N ALA A 502 14.28 -15.47 20.95
CA ALA A 502 14.22 -14.00 21.09
C ALA A 502 13.05 -13.56 21.95
N VAL A 503 11.85 -14.12 21.74
CA VAL A 503 10.66 -13.82 22.55
C VAL A 503 10.87 -14.26 24.00
N GLN A 504 11.38 -15.47 24.24
CA GLN A 504 11.67 -15.96 25.59
C GLN A 504 12.72 -15.10 26.31
N ARG A 505 13.72 -14.58 25.60
CA ARG A 505 14.70 -13.62 26.15
C ARG A 505 14.00 -12.33 26.57
N LYS A 506 13.16 -11.75 25.72
CA LYS A 506 12.41 -10.52 26.04
C LYS A 506 11.46 -10.73 27.23
N GLN A 507 10.93 -11.93 27.42
CA GLN A 507 10.15 -12.35 28.60
C GLN A 507 11.01 -12.62 29.86
N GLY A 508 12.34 -12.50 29.81
CA GLY A 508 13.24 -12.77 30.93
C GLY A 508 13.53 -14.25 31.20
N ARG A 509 13.03 -15.17 30.36
CA ARG A 509 13.22 -16.62 30.50
C ARG A 509 14.54 -17.05 29.85
N HIS A 510 15.65 -16.59 30.43
CA HIS A 510 16.98 -16.71 29.85
C HIS A 510 17.43 -18.15 29.57
N ASP A 511 17.18 -19.10 30.47
CA ASP A 511 17.62 -20.49 30.28
C ASP A 511 16.89 -21.17 29.11
N ARG A 512 15.59 -20.90 28.96
CA ARG A 512 14.81 -21.39 27.82
C ARG A 512 15.31 -20.76 26.51
N ALA A 513 15.56 -19.46 26.52
CA ALA A 513 16.09 -18.75 25.36
C ALA A 513 17.45 -19.33 24.92
N LEU A 514 18.38 -19.56 25.86
CA LEU A 514 19.66 -20.20 25.60
C LEU A 514 19.48 -21.60 25.01
N GLY A 515 18.53 -22.39 25.52
CA GLY A 515 18.20 -23.70 24.96
C GLY A 515 17.84 -23.65 23.47
N TYR A 516 16.92 -22.75 23.09
CA TYR A 516 16.54 -22.57 21.68
C TYR A 516 17.67 -22.04 20.81
N PHE A 517 18.44 -21.05 21.27
CA PHE A 517 19.58 -20.55 20.50
C PHE A 517 20.66 -21.62 20.32
N ASN A 518 20.94 -22.44 21.34
CA ASN A 518 21.89 -23.55 21.22
C ASN A 518 21.42 -24.60 20.21
N LYS A 519 20.12 -24.93 20.16
CA LYS A 519 19.58 -25.80 19.09
C LYS A 519 19.94 -25.26 17.70
N VAL A 520 19.78 -23.95 17.46
CA VAL A 520 20.17 -23.33 16.18
C VAL A 520 21.67 -23.47 15.91
N LEU A 521 22.51 -23.23 16.91
CA LEU A 521 23.96 -23.38 16.78
C LEU A 521 24.36 -24.82 16.46
N ASP A 522 23.71 -25.81 17.07
CA ASP A 522 24.00 -27.23 16.87
C ASP A 522 23.58 -27.70 15.48
N ILE A 523 22.41 -27.28 15.00
CA ILE A 523 21.98 -27.55 13.61
C ILE A 523 22.97 -26.93 12.62
N HIS A 524 23.41 -25.69 12.86
CA HIS A 524 24.35 -24.99 11.98
C HIS A 524 25.75 -25.62 11.92
N LYS A 525 26.16 -26.39 12.94
CA LYS A 525 27.42 -27.17 12.91
C LYS A 525 27.34 -28.35 11.94
N ASN A 526 26.14 -28.87 11.69
CA ASN A 526 25.92 -30.12 10.98
C ASN A 526 25.45 -29.94 9.52
N ILE A 527 25.35 -28.69 9.03
CA ILE A 527 24.93 -28.38 7.66
C ILE A 527 26.05 -27.75 6.83
N SER A 528 26.11 -28.10 5.55
CA SER A 528 27.15 -27.64 4.62
C SER A 528 27.07 -26.15 4.28
N LYS A 529 25.88 -25.53 4.39
CA LYS A 529 25.63 -24.12 4.06
C LYS A 529 24.83 -23.43 5.18
N PRO A 530 25.48 -23.05 6.29
CA PRO A 530 24.82 -22.34 7.38
C PRO A 530 24.30 -20.98 6.92
N ASN A 531 23.18 -20.52 7.50
CA ASN A 531 22.66 -19.17 7.25
C ASN A 531 23.37 -18.16 8.17
N PRO A 532 24.27 -17.30 7.65
CA PRO A 532 25.08 -16.42 8.51
C PRO A 532 24.24 -15.41 9.30
N SER A 533 23.16 -14.90 8.70
CA SER A 533 22.28 -13.93 9.35
C SER A 533 21.55 -14.51 10.57
N VAL A 534 21.05 -15.74 10.46
CA VAL A 534 20.37 -16.43 11.58
C VAL A 534 21.37 -16.76 12.69
N LEU A 535 22.57 -17.21 12.33
CA LEU A 535 23.63 -17.51 13.28
C LEU A 535 24.08 -16.25 14.05
N ALA A 536 24.30 -15.14 13.33
CA ALA A 536 24.63 -13.86 13.95
C ALA A 536 23.55 -13.37 14.91
N PHE A 537 22.27 -13.51 14.52
CA PHE A 537 21.14 -13.12 15.36
C PHE A 537 21.09 -13.93 16.67
N CYS A 538 21.29 -15.24 16.62
CA CYS A 538 21.34 -16.09 17.82
C CYS A 538 22.51 -15.71 18.73
N LEU A 539 23.72 -15.57 18.16
CA LEU A 539 24.92 -15.16 18.91
C LEU A 539 24.75 -13.79 19.56
N TYR A 540 24.15 -12.84 18.85
CA TYR A 540 23.82 -11.53 19.39
C TYR A 540 22.89 -11.64 20.60
N ASN A 541 21.79 -12.40 20.50
CA ASN A 541 20.87 -12.55 21.62
C ASN A 541 21.47 -13.33 22.80
N ILE A 542 22.34 -14.31 22.56
CA ILE A 542 23.12 -14.97 23.62
C ILE A 542 24.04 -13.94 24.31
N GLY A 543 24.69 -13.08 23.54
CA GLY A 543 25.51 -11.97 24.05
C GLY A 543 24.71 -11.05 24.97
N LEU A 544 23.49 -10.65 24.56
CA LEU A 544 22.58 -9.85 25.38
C LEU A 544 22.22 -10.55 26.70
N ILE A 545 21.95 -11.85 26.68
CA ILE A 545 21.67 -12.63 27.91
C ILE A 545 22.87 -12.57 28.86
N PHE A 546 24.09 -12.79 28.36
CA PHE A 546 25.28 -12.71 29.21
C PHE A 546 25.57 -11.30 29.71
N TYR A 547 25.27 -10.28 28.89
CA TYR A 547 25.37 -8.88 29.30
C TYR A 547 24.42 -8.57 30.46
N GLN A 548 23.15 -8.97 30.35
CA GLN A 548 22.15 -8.81 31.43
C GLN A 548 22.55 -9.54 32.72
N GLN A 549 23.28 -10.65 32.60
CA GLN A 549 23.87 -11.38 33.73
C GLN A 549 25.20 -10.78 34.24
N LYS A 550 25.62 -9.61 33.75
CA LYS A 550 26.90 -8.94 34.05
C LYS A 550 28.15 -9.78 33.74
N LYS A 551 28.03 -10.76 32.84
CA LYS A 551 29.14 -11.59 32.36
C LYS A 551 29.75 -10.97 31.10
N TYR A 552 30.30 -9.76 31.23
CA TYR A 552 30.71 -8.90 30.11
C TYR A 552 31.69 -9.56 29.14
N GLU A 553 32.67 -10.31 29.65
CA GLU A 553 33.62 -11.06 28.81
C GLU A 553 32.96 -12.15 27.94
N LYS A 554 31.92 -12.83 28.46
CA LYS A 554 31.14 -13.78 27.66
C LYS A 554 30.25 -13.07 26.66
N ALA A 555 29.69 -11.91 27.02
CA ALA A 555 28.92 -11.08 26.11
C ALA A 555 29.78 -10.61 24.93
N ARG A 556 30.97 -10.04 25.21
CA ARG A 556 31.96 -9.60 24.20
C ARG A 556 32.22 -10.68 23.16
N LYS A 557 32.64 -11.87 23.62
CA LYS A 557 32.96 -12.99 22.73
C LYS A 557 31.80 -13.39 21.82
N ASN A 558 30.56 -13.31 22.29
CA ASN A 558 29.39 -13.64 21.48
C ASN A 558 29.07 -12.52 20.48
N PHE A 559 29.16 -11.25 20.88
CA PHE A 559 28.97 -10.13 19.96
C PHE A 559 30.04 -10.07 18.87
N GLU A 560 31.31 -10.33 19.18
CA GLU A 560 32.39 -10.43 18.18
C GLU A 560 32.19 -11.60 17.21
N LYS A 561 31.63 -12.73 17.69
CA LYS A 561 31.23 -13.83 16.80
C LYS A 561 30.04 -13.42 15.92
N ALA A 562 29.05 -12.72 16.47
CA ALA A 562 27.93 -12.21 15.69
C ALA A 562 28.39 -11.24 14.59
N LEU A 563 29.29 -10.32 14.94
CA LEU A 563 29.89 -9.36 13.99
C LEU A 563 30.61 -10.08 12.83
N ARG A 564 31.44 -11.08 13.14
CA ARG A 564 32.12 -11.88 12.11
C ARG A 564 31.17 -12.59 11.15
N ASN A 565 29.98 -12.98 11.60
CA ASN A 565 28.96 -13.61 10.76
C ASN A 565 28.12 -12.59 9.96
N GLN A 566 28.15 -11.30 10.29
CA GLN A 566 27.45 -10.22 9.56
C GLN A 566 28.31 -9.54 8.48
N ASN A 567 29.63 -9.75 8.47
CA ASN A 567 30.53 -9.19 7.46
C ASN A 567 30.43 -9.87 6.08
N ASP A 568 29.44 -10.75 5.87
CA ASP A 568 29.08 -11.25 4.54
C ASP A 568 28.10 -10.27 3.86
N VAL A 569 28.62 -9.54 2.88
CA VAL A 569 27.97 -8.41 2.21
C VAL A 569 26.59 -8.78 1.64
N LEU A 570 26.38 -10.02 1.20
CA LEU A 570 25.14 -10.47 0.56
C LEU A 570 23.98 -10.73 1.53
N SER A 571 24.25 -10.81 2.84
CA SER A 571 23.26 -11.19 3.87
C SER A 571 23.18 -10.22 5.06
N CYS A 572 23.83 -9.06 4.91
CA CYS A 572 24.00 -8.10 5.99
C CYS A 572 22.67 -7.44 6.38
N ASN A 573 22.21 -7.68 7.61
CA ASN A 573 21.10 -6.95 8.21
C ASN A 573 21.67 -5.73 8.92
N ARG A 574 21.54 -4.55 8.31
CA ARG A 574 22.15 -3.31 8.83
C ARG A 574 21.66 -2.96 10.24
N ASP A 575 20.37 -3.18 10.56
CA ASP A 575 19.87 -2.95 11.91
C ASP A 575 20.53 -3.87 12.94
N LEU A 576 20.68 -5.15 12.61
CA LEU A 576 21.38 -6.09 13.48
C LEU A 576 22.86 -5.71 13.62
N LEU A 577 23.52 -5.29 12.54
CA LEU A 577 24.91 -4.83 12.56
C LEU A 577 25.09 -3.58 13.45
N THR A 578 24.23 -2.58 13.31
CA THR A 578 24.18 -1.40 14.19
C THR A 578 24.00 -1.81 15.64
N ASN A 579 23.08 -2.73 15.93
CA ASN A 579 22.82 -3.21 17.29
C ASN A 579 24.00 -3.98 17.89
N ILE A 580 24.72 -4.77 17.07
CA ILE A 580 25.94 -5.48 17.49
C ILE A 580 27.02 -4.46 17.88
N HIS A 581 27.27 -3.44 17.05
CA HIS A 581 28.26 -2.41 17.36
C HIS A 581 27.89 -1.61 18.62
N SER A 582 26.62 -1.20 18.75
CA SER A 582 26.15 -0.54 19.97
C SER A 582 26.34 -1.41 21.22
N SER A 583 26.05 -2.72 21.12
CA SER A 583 26.21 -3.63 22.26
C SER A 583 27.69 -3.91 22.60
N LEU A 584 28.57 -3.95 21.60
CA LEU A 584 30.01 -4.00 21.81
C LEU A 584 30.51 -2.73 22.50
N SER A 585 30.03 -1.56 22.09
CA SER A 585 30.36 -0.28 22.73
C SER A 585 30.01 -0.31 24.22
N MET A 586 28.80 -0.73 24.57
CA MET A 586 28.37 -0.86 25.97
C MET A 586 29.25 -1.85 26.75
N VAL A 587 29.56 -3.01 26.17
CA VAL A 587 30.42 -4.02 26.82
C VAL A 587 31.81 -3.49 27.08
N PHE A 588 32.45 -2.83 26.11
CA PHE A 588 33.78 -2.26 26.29
C PHE A 588 33.79 -1.12 27.31
N ASN A 589 32.74 -0.31 27.36
CA ASN A 589 32.57 0.72 28.39
C ASN A 589 32.51 0.09 29.80
N ASP A 590 31.75 -0.98 29.98
CA ASP A 590 31.64 -1.67 31.28
C ASP A 590 32.91 -2.44 31.66
N LEU A 591 33.76 -2.78 30.68
CA LEU A 591 35.09 -3.34 30.89
C LEU A 591 36.18 -2.28 31.11
N GLY A 592 35.86 -0.99 31.00
CA GLY A 592 36.81 0.12 31.14
C GLY A 592 37.68 0.39 29.90
N GLU A 593 37.42 -0.28 28.78
CA GLU A 593 38.13 -0.11 27.50
C GLU A 593 37.48 1.00 26.65
N TYR A 594 37.50 2.25 27.16
CA TYR A 594 36.71 3.35 26.59
C TYR A 594 37.03 3.70 25.13
N GLN A 595 38.28 3.57 24.71
CA GLN A 595 38.67 3.84 23.32
C GLN A 595 37.96 2.90 22.32
N LYS A 596 37.96 1.59 22.61
CA LYS A 596 37.25 0.60 21.78
C LYS A 596 35.74 0.79 21.85
N ALA A 597 35.23 1.18 23.02
CA ALA A 597 33.82 1.52 23.16
C ALA A 597 33.43 2.66 22.22
N MET A 598 34.26 3.69 22.11
CA MET A 598 34.02 4.85 21.25
C MET A 598 34.08 4.47 19.76
N GLU A 599 35.06 3.66 19.35
CA GLU A 599 35.17 3.16 17.97
C GLU A 599 33.90 2.43 17.52
N HIS A 600 33.37 1.54 18.37
CA HIS A 600 32.13 0.83 18.06
C HIS A 600 30.88 1.71 18.10
N ALA A 601 30.82 2.71 19.00
CA ALA A 601 29.73 3.69 18.98
C ALA A 601 29.73 4.51 17.69
N GLN A 602 30.91 4.89 17.19
CA GLN A 602 31.06 5.63 15.94
C GLN A 602 30.62 4.80 14.73
N GLN A 603 30.99 3.50 14.69
CA GLN A 603 30.54 2.58 13.66
C GLN A 603 29.01 2.40 13.68
N ALA A 604 28.40 2.27 14.87
CA ALA A 604 26.95 2.20 15.00
C ALA A 604 26.26 3.48 14.48
N LEU A 605 26.80 4.65 14.80
CA LEU A 605 26.29 5.94 14.33
C LEU A 605 26.41 6.09 12.81
N GLU A 606 27.56 5.72 12.23
CA GLU A 606 27.79 5.77 10.79
C GLU A 606 26.77 4.90 10.03
N ILE A 607 26.59 3.65 10.47
CA ILE A 607 25.61 2.75 9.86
C ILE A 607 24.20 3.28 10.06
N ALA A 608 23.83 3.73 11.27
CA ALA A 608 22.50 4.25 11.55
C ALA A 608 22.17 5.46 10.66
N THR A 609 23.10 6.40 10.50
CA THR A 609 22.94 7.57 9.64
C THR A 609 22.75 7.20 8.17
N SER A 610 23.30 6.05 7.74
CA SER A 610 23.09 5.53 6.38
C SER A 610 21.72 4.88 6.15
N ILE A 611 20.95 4.59 7.20
CA ILE A 611 19.61 4.01 7.12
C ILE A 611 18.61 5.16 7.03
N ILE A 612 17.93 5.29 5.89
CA ILE A 612 16.97 6.36 5.58
C ILE A 612 15.81 6.42 6.60
N GLU A 613 15.49 5.29 7.24
CA GLU A 613 14.43 5.16 8.26
C GLU A 613 14.97 5.25 9.71
N SER A 614 16.24 5.62 9.91
CA SER A 614 16.76 5.77 11.27
C SER A 614 16.05 6.94 11.97
N ASN A 615 15.36 6.63 13.08
CA ASN A 615 14.78 7.65 13.94
C ASN A 615 15.91 8.53 14.50
N ASN A 616 15.75 9.85 14.45
CA ASN A 616 16.66 10.84 15.04
C ASN A 616 17.04 10.46 16.49
N GLU A 617 16.13 9.86 17.25
CA GLU A 617 16.40 9.38 18.61
C GLU A 617 17.55 8.35 18.69
N ARG A 618 17.67 7.40 17.75
CA ARG A 618 18.78 6.41 17.76
C ARG A 618 20.11 7.10 17.49
N ILE A 619 20.12 8.05 16.56
CA ILE A 619 21.30 8.85 16.21
C ILE A 619 21.75 9.66 17.43
N GLU A 620 20.81 10.33 18.11
CA GLU A 620 21.06 11.10 19.33
C GLU A 620 21.62 10.23 20.47
N ILE A 621 21.09 9.02 20.66
CA ILE A 621 21.61 8.07 21.66
C ILE A 621 23.08 7.75 21.39
N TYR A 622 23.47 7.45 20.15
CA TYR A 622 24.85 7.13 19.82
C TYR A 622 25.77 8.35 19.96
N GLN A 623 25.33 9.54 19.55
CA GLN A 623 26.07 10.79 19.74
C GLN A 623 26.31 11.09 21.23
N LYS A 624 25.27 10.92 22.06
CA LYS A 624 25.39 11.07 23.52
C LYS A 624 26.36 10.06 24.11
N SER A 625 26.28 8.79 23.70
CA SER A 625 27.22 7.76 24.14
C SER A 625 28.67 8.09 23.78
N ILE A 626 28.91 8.62 22.57
CA ILE A 626 30.25 9.04 22.14
C ILE A 626 30.77 10.19 23.00
N ASN A 627 29.94 11.19 23.31
CA ASN A 627 30.35 12.31 24.15
C ASN A 627 30.70 11.87 25.59
N GLN A 628 29.89 11.00 26.18
CA GLN A 628 30.19 10.43 27.50
C GLN A 628 31.50 9.62 27.52
N LEU A 629 31.78 8.88 26.44
CA LEU A 629 33.02 8.13 26.32
C LEU A 629 34.23 9.07 26.16
N LYS A 630 34.09 10.19 25.44
CA LYS A 630 35.16 11.20 25.33
C LYS A 630 35.53 11.80 26.69
N GLU A 631 34.54 12.12 27.53
CA GLU A 631 34.77 12.62 28.89
C GLU A 631 35.57 11.59 29.70
N LYS A 632 35.14 10.33 29.71
CA LYS A 632 35.85 9.25 30.42
C LYS A 632 37.27 9.00 29.90
N ILE A 633 37.50 9.14 28.60
CA ILE A 633 38.84 9.03 28.01
C ILE A 633 39.71 10.20 28.45
N SER A 634 39.15 11.40 28.59
CA SER A 634 39.89 12.57 29.08
C SER A 634 40.19 12.55 30.58
N GLU A 635 39.46 11.73 31.35
CA GLU A 635 39.66 11.53 32.79
C GLU A 635 40.66 10.40 33.12
N GLN A 636 41.10 9.62 32.13
CA GLN A 636 42.14 8.57 32.24
C GLN A 636 43.51 9.10 31.85
#